data_AF-A0A3P9JSH4-F1
#
_entry.id   AF-A0A3P9JSH4-F1
#
_cell.length_a   1.000
_cell.length_b   1.000
_cell.length_c   1.000
_cell.angle_alpha   90.00
_cell.angle_beta   90.00
_cell.angle_gamma   90.00
#
_symmetry.space_group_name_H-M   'P 1'
#
loop_
_entity.id
_entity.type
_entity.pdbx_description
1 polymer ?
#
loop_
_entity_poly.entity_id
_entity_poly.type
_entity_poly.pdbx_seq_one_letter_code
_entity_poly.pdbx_strand_id
1 'polypeptide(L)'
;MGRQRKRVVTGEAPPPPRKDDKPAVFHRKEKKKKVDIGKVFINISIGLCIFSLIWFFYTIHMRSSLAKRVVTLHPAPRVLNASSTSAKASPERFWGSYRPQVYFGMKTRSPKSIVTGMMWMRQFSDLDVNLRHTCEQGDHLQGYGWLMHDGLTFGVQEIRDGDFTLTTEFVKRAGGYHGGDWTWRITAKQHSSVSQAPVISLMFYAAADTQGSLLGHMEERNRLGSITGVSEELGNFKITFRKPITGELSSTKYASYNHLQTVSPGLEKLTDIVKLSLNRRFVYSPPSGEKRHYFGVDTHKPPNHPNQQKPVDSRTESDFVVHQVTVQLPFQIEVLFESGSFFDRPNQLVGSVMTQELERRKAEFNAKLESIFGLESKGFSQAHIKFAKTALSNMLGGLGYFHGQSVVQSAYNEYPLLYPEGALFTAVPSRSFFPRGFLWDEGFHQLLLSKWDPEVTREAIAHWIDLMNIEGWIPREQILGDEARSKVPAEFVVQQNENANPPTLFLVFQDLIEQLASHPDDAALQPTLPFFRQLFPRLKTWFEWYNTTQKGPRPNSYRWRGRDKDTNLFLNPKTLTSGLDDYPRASHPSVDERHVDLHCWMALSSGVMASIAQLLGEDYQDYKLTHDVLSDNNLLDELHWSEQLKAFSDYGNHTQAVSLQPEKVYVPPGQPRHQFPVTRLVRSVRRVPKLQFVNALGYISLFPFLLQILQPDSPKLEHIFRDMRDPGKLWTPYGLRSLSKADPLYMKRNTEHDAPYWRGPVWININYLAVRALHHYSNIEGPYQEKAAALYEELRTNIINNVFRQYAETGYIWEQYNDSTGKGQGSHPFTGWSSLTVLMMAEQY
;
A
#
# COMPACT_ATOMS: atom_id res chain seq x y z
N MET A 1 -38.83 7.76 -59.12
CA MET A 1 -39.05 7.73 -60.59
C MET A 1 -37.70 7.31 -61.19
N GLY A 2 -37.53 6.28 -62.02
CA GLY A 2 -38.21 5.98 -63.28
C GLY A 2 -37.40 6.61 -64.43
N ARG A 3 -36.86 5.91 -65.44
CA ARG A 3 -37.13 4.56 -66.00
C ARG A 3 -35.85 3.83 -66.50
N GLN A 4 -35.99 2.54 -66.79
CA GLN A 4 -35.02 1.70 -67.54
C GLN A 4 -34.96 2.05 -69.04
N ARG A 5 -33.92 1.56 -69.76
CA ARG A 5 -34.12 0.63 -70.91
C ARG A 5 -32.81 -0.07 -71.37
N LYS A 6 -32.97 -1.24 -72.02
CA LYS A 6 -31.91 -2.12 -72.59
C LYS A 6 -32.02 -2.21 -74.12
N ARG A 7 -30.89 -2.39 -74.82
CA ARG A 7 -30.62 -3.20 -76.05
C ARG A 7 -29.15 -2.95 -76.48
N VAL A 8 -28.26 -3.89 -76.84
CA VAL A 8 -28.31 -5.20 -77.57
C VAL A 8 -28.70 -4.97 -79.05
N VAL A 9 -27.99 -5.42 -80.11
CA VAL A 9 -27.47 -6.77 -80.47
C VAL A 9 -26.34 -6.69 -81.55
N THR A 10 -25.41 -7.67 -81.61
CA THR A 10 -24.59 -8.19 -82.78
C THR A 10 -23.76 -7.24 -83.69
N GLY A 11 -22.71 -7.67 -84.43
CA GLY A 11 -22.01 -8.98 -84.53
C GLY A 11 -21.13 -9.10 -85.81
N GLU A 12 -20.15 -10.04 -85.83
CA GLU A 12 -19.59 -10.83 -86.98
C GLU A 12 -19.16 -10.16 -88.33
N ALA A 13 -18.11 -10.55 -89.10
CA ALA A 13 -16.99 -11.54 -89.01
C ALA A 13 -15.84 -11.19 -90.06
N PRO A 14 -14.83 -12.04 -90.42
CA PRO A 14 -13.57 -11.68 -91.14
C PRO A 14 -13.58 -12.09 -92.66
N PRO A 15 -12.48 -12.41 -93.41
CA PRO A 15 -10.99 -12.34 -93.29
C PRO A 15 -10.36 -11.56 -94.51
N PRO A 16 -9.17 -11.81 -95.17
CA PRO A 16 -7.94 -12.62 -94.95
C PRO A 16 -6.62 -11.74 -95.05
N PRO A 17 -5.37 -12.26 -95.32
CA PRO A 17 -4.11 -11.50 -95.09
C PRO A 17 -3.13 -11.26 -96.29
N ARG A 18 -2.00 -10.56 -96.00
CA ARG A 18 -0.66 -10.47 -96.66
C ARG A 18 -0.47 -9.77 -98.02
N LYS A 19 0.44 -8.79 -98.05
CA LYS A 19 1.70 -8.81 -98.86
C LYS A 19 2.68 -7.72 -98.39
N ASP A 20 3.98 -8.00 -98.51
CA ASP A 20 5.08 -7.05 -98.28
C ASP A 20 5.42 -6.30 -99.57
N ASP A 21 5.78 -5.01 -99.48
CA ASP A 21 7.02 -4.48 -100.10
C ASP A 21 7.33 -3.03 -99.67
N LYS A 22 8.57 -2.57 -99.95
CA LYS A 22 9.15 -1.25 -99.57
C LYS A 22 9.42 -0.37 -100.80
N PRO A 23 9.78 0.92 -100.67
CA PRO A 23 9.48 1.90 -99.60
C PRO A 23 8.90 3.23 -100.13
N ALA A 24 8.31 4.05 -99.26
CA ALA A 24 8.07 5.49 -99.54
C ALA A 24 8.39 6.34 -98.29
N VAL A 25 9.23 7.37 -98.44
CA VAL A 25 9.69 8.20 -97.31
C VAL A 25 8.65 9.28 -96.99
N PHE A 26 7.87 9.06 -95.94
CA PHE A 26 7.02 10.10 -95.33
C PHE A 26 7.61 10.60 -94.01
N HIS A 27 8.01 11.88 -93.96
CA HIS A 27 8.53 12.54 -92.76
C HIS A 27 7.42 12.84 -91.72
N ARG A 28 6.92 11.80 -91.04
CA ARG A 28 6.07 11.97 -89.86
C ARG A 28 6.95 12.32 -88.65
N LYS A 29 7.01 13.60 -88.28
CA LYS A 29 7.74 14.07 -87.08
C LYS A 29 7.07 13.57 -85.79
N GLU A 30 7.42 12.37 -85.36
CA GLU A 30 7.13 11.94 -83.99
C GLU A 30 7.88 12.82 -82.99
N LYS A 31 7.14 13.66 -82.25
CA LYS A 31 7.66 14.29 -81.04
C LYS A 31 7.83 13.23 -79.95
N LYS A 32 8.95 12.49 -79.98
CA LYS A 32 9.42 11.72 -78.82
C LYS A 32 9.46 12.67 -77.62
N LYS A 33 8.56 12.49 -76.65
CA LYS A 33 8.66 13.12 -75.33
C LYS A 33 9.96 12.63 -74.71
N LYS A 34 11.02 13.43 -74.74
CA LYS A 34 12.16 13.23 -73.84
C LYS A 34 11.60 13.25 -72.42
N VAL A 35 11.75 12.15 -71.70
CA VAL A 35 11.50 12.14 -70.26
C VAL A 35 12.53 13.08 -69.65
N ASP A 36 12.04 14.14 -69.01
CA ASP A 36 12.87 15.17 -68.41
C ASP A 36 13.45 14.62 -67.10
N ILE A 37 14.64 14.03 -67.19
CA ILE A 37 15.32 13.35 -66.08
C ILE A 37 15.50 14.30 -64.87
N GLY A 38 15.70 15.60 -65.12
CA GLY A 38 15.75 16.61 -64.06
C GLY A 38 14.42 16.71 -63.31
N LYS A 39 13.29 16.73 -64.02
CA LYS A 39 11.95 16.68 -63.38
C LYS A 39 11.67 15.36 -62.68
N VAL A 40 12.18 14.23 -63.17
CA VAL A 40 12.07 12.95 -62.46
C VAL A 40 12.81 13.00 -61.13
N PHE A 41 14.06 13.47 -61.10
CA PHE A 41 14.80 13.65 -59.84
C PHE A 41 14.16 14.68 -58.90
N ILE A 42 13.67 15.82 -59.41
CA ILE A 42 12.96 16.82 -58.60
C ILE A 42 11.69 16.21 -57.97
N ASN A 43 10.90 15.45 -58.74
CA ASN A 43 9.70 14.80 -58.22
C ASN A 43 10.03 13.71 -57.18
N ILE A 44 11.12 12.95 -57.37
CA ILE A 44 11.61 11.98 -56.39
C ILE A 44 12.04 12.69 -55.10
N SER A 45 12.82 13.77 -55.19
CA SER A 45 13.26 14.56 -54.02
C SER A 45 12.08 15.19 -53.29
N ILE A 46 11.07 15.72 -54.01
CA ILE A 46 9.83 16.22 -53.41
C ILE A 46 9.08 15.09 -52.70
N GLY A 47 8.97 13.91 -53.32
CA GLY A 47 8.36 12.72 -52.71
C GLY A 47 9.08 12.26 -51.44
N LEU A 48 10.40 12.25 -51.44
CA LEU A 48 11.22 11.92 -50.27
C LEU A 48 11.11 12.97 -49.16
N CYS A 49 11.07 14.27 -49.50
CA CYS A 49 10.81 15.34 -48.54
C CYS A 49 9.41 15.23 -47.92
N ILE A 50 8.38 14.95 -48.71
CA ILE A 50 7.01 14.73 -48.22
C ILE A 50 6.95 13.48 -47.33
N PHE A 51 7.58 12.37 -47.73
CA PHE A 51 7.64 11.16 -46.91
C PHE A 51 8.38 11.40 -45.59
N SER A 52 9.51 12.10 -45.62
CA SER A 52 10.27 12.48 -44.42
C SER A 52 9.47 13.40 -43.49
N LEU A 53 8.71 14.35 -44.05
CA LEU A 53 7.82 15.24 -43.29
C LEU A 53 6.66 14.45 -42.64
N ILE A 54 6.03 13.53 -43.37
CA ILE A 54 4.98 12.65 -42.86
C ILE A 54 5.53 11.75 -41.76
N TRP A 55 6.72 11.16 -41.94
CA TRP A 55 7.39 10.34 -40.93
C TRP A 55 7.77 11.15 -39.68
N PHE A 56 8.23 12.39 -39.84
CA PHE A 56 8.51 13.31 -38.73
C PHE A 56 7.26 13.63 -37.92
N PHE A 57 6.16 14.02 -38.57
CA PHE A 57 4.89 14.26 -37.86
C PHE A 57 4.30 12.97 -37.27
N TYR A 58 4.44 11.81 -37.92
CA TYR A 58 4.02 10.52 -37.40
C TYR A 58 4.82 10.13 -36.15
N THR A 59 6.14 10.26 -36.16
CA THR A 59 6.99 9.96 -34.99
C THR A 59 6.74 10.91 -33.82
N ILE A 60 6.50 12.21 -34.08
CA ILE A 60 6.03 13.16 -33.05
C ILE A 60 4.66 12.74 -32.49
N HIS A 61 3.70 12.39 -33.35
CA HIS A 61 2.38 11.94 -32.93
C HIS A 61 2.45 10.65 -32.09
N MET A 62 3.24 9.66 -32.52
CA MET A 62 3.46 8.42 -31.79
C MET A 62 4.12 8.67 -30.43
N ARG A 63 5.18 9.50 -30.36
CA ARG A 63 5.80 9.86 -29.08
C ARG A 63 4.82 10.59 -28.16
N SER A 64 4.01 11.52 -28.69
CA SER A 64 2.98 12.23 -27.92
C SER A 64 1.85 11.31 -27.44
N SER A 65 1.46 10.31 -28.25
CA SER A 65 0.47 9.31 -27.90
C SER A 65 0.97 8.39 -26.78
N LEU A 66 2.18 7.83 -26.94
CA LEU A 66 2.84 7.00 -25.93
C LEU A 66 3.06 7.77 -24.61
N ALA A 67 3.53 9.01 -24.68
CA ALA A 67 3.71 9.90 -23.51
C ALA A 67 2.42 10.28 -22.77
N LYS A 68 1.23 10.02 -23.35
CA LYS A 68 -0.08 10.20 -22.68
C LYS A 68 -0.61 8.92 -22.05
N ARG A 69 -0.18 7.73 -22.52
CA ARG A 69 -0.70 6.43 -22.01
C ARG A 69 -0.49 6.28 -20.51
N VAL A 70 0.68 6.67 -20.01
CA VAL A 70 1.02 6.62 -18.59
C VAL A 70 0.06 7.42 -17.68
N VAL A 71 -0.62 8.44 -18.20
CA VAL A 71 -1.63 9.26 -17.47
C VAL A 71 -3.06 9.09 -18.04
N THR A 72 -3.33 8.04 -18.80
CA THR A 72 -4.66 7.72 -19.31
C THR A 72 -5.21 6.52 -18.55
N LEU A 73 -6.33 6.67 -17.84
CA LEU A 73 -6.97 5.55 -17.11
C LEU A 73 -7.45 4.44 -18.07
N HIS A 74 -7.58 3.23 -17.54
CA HIS A 74 -8.05 2.08 -18.31
C HIS A 74 -9.50 2.29 -18.80
N PRO A 75 -9.80 2.03 -20.10
CA PRO A 75 -11.07 2.42 -20.73
C PRO A 75 -12.26 1.48 -20.47
N ALA A 76 -12.03 0.30 -19.87
CA ALA A 76 -13.14 -0.53 -19.40
C ALA A 76 -13.93 0.19 -18.29
N PRO A 77 -15.23 -0.14 -18.09
CA PRO A 77 -16.01 0.37 -16.97
C PRO A 77 -15.26 0.31 -15.64
N ARG A 78 -15.56 1.26 -14.77
CA ARG A 78 -15.11 1.19 -13.38
C ARG A 78 -15.80 0.04 -12.66
N VAL A 79 -15.08 -0.61 -11.75
CA VAL A 79 -15.64 -1.62 -10.84
C VAL A 79 -16.50 -0.92 -9.79
N LEU A 80 -16.07 0.25 -9.31
CA LEU A 80 -16.85 1.08 -8.42
C LEU A 80 -17.64 2.15 -9.17
N ASN A 81 -18.94 2.22 -8.86
CA ASN A 81 -19.73 3.40 -9.19
C ASN A 81 -19.10 4.66 -8.58
N ALA A 82 -19.14 5.79 -9.28
CA ALA A 82 -18.53 7.04 -8.79
C ALA A 82 -19.12 7.55 -7.46
N SER A 83 -20.33 7.11 -7.09
CA SER A 83 -21.02 7.41 -5.83
C SER A 83 -20.97 6.27 -4.81
N SER A 84 -20.19 5.21 -5.04
CA SER A 84 -20.09 4.02 -4.16
C SER A 84 -19.75 4.36 -2.70
N THR A 85 -18.83 5.29 -2.48
CA THR A 85 -18.43 5.71 -1.12
C THR A 85 -19.34 6.77 -0.50
N SER A 86 -20.39 7.21 -1.20
CA SER A 86 -21.32 8.24 -0.70
C SER A 86 -22.20 7.71 0.45
N ALA A 87 -22.64 8.63 1.32
CA ALA A 87 -23.53 8.32 2.44
C ALA A 87 -24.86 7.64 2.04
N LYS A 88 -25.29 7.76 0.77
CA LYS A 88 -26.48 7.08 0.24
C LYS A 88 -26.21 5.63 -0.20
N ALA A 89 -24.99 5.34 -0.64
CA ALA A 89 -24.61 4.03 -1.19
C ALA A 89 -24.00 3.10 -0.11
N SER A 90 -23.26 3.67 0.84
CA SER A 90 -22.61 2.93 1.94
C SER A 90 -22.63 3.80 3.22
N PRO A 91 -23.82 4.04 3.82
CA PRO A 91 -23.96 4.88 5.02
C PRO A 91 -23.14 4.37 6.21
N GLU A 92 -23.11 3.05 6.42
CA GLU A 92 -22.38 2.38 7.49
C GLU A 92 -20.86 2.56 7.38
N ARG A 93 -20.28 2.58 6.17
CA ARG A 93 -18.85 2.88 5.95
C ARG A 93 -18.56 4.34 5.61
N PHE A 94 -19.55 5.25 5.61
CA PHE A 94 -19.31 6.64 5.19
C PHE A 94 -18.32 7.36 6.11
N TRP A 95 -18.51 7.24 7.43
CA TRP A 95 -17.58 7.72 8.47
C TRP A 95 -16.67 6.60 8.97
N GLY A 96 -15.41 6.91 9.29
CA GLY A 96 -14.52 5.97 9.98
C GLY A 96 -13.19 6.61 10.38
N SER A 97 -12.33 5.83 11.02
CA SER A 97 -10.97 6.25 11.44
C SER A 97 -9.97 6.33 10.28
N TYR A 98 -10.43 6.79 9.11
CA TYR A 98 -9.78 6.62 7.81
C TYR A 98 -8.59 7.57 7.55
N ARG A 99 -7.88 7.95 8.61
CA ARG A 99 -6.63 8.74 8.62
C ARG A 99 -5.57 8.00 9.45
N PRO A 100 -5.03 6.86 8.97
CA PRO A 100 -4.14 6.00 9.76
C PRO A 100 -2.87 6.71 10.26
N GLN A 101 -2.45 7.79 9.59
CA GLN A 101 -1.31 8.65 9.94
C GLN A 101 -1.51 9.47 11.23
N VAL A 102 -2.73 9.62 11.76
CA VAL A 102 -2.97 10.28 13.06
C VAL A 102 -3.21 9.26 14.16
N TYR A 103 -2.85 9.59 15.40
CA TYR A 103 -3.08 8.70 16.55
C TYR A 103 -4.58 8.41 16.75
N PHE A 104 -5.42 9.45 16.67
CA PHE A 104 -6.87 9.28 16.73
C PHE A 104 -7.58 10.42 15.98
N GLY A 105 -8.52 10.06 15.12
CA GLY A 105 -9.32 10.98 14.32
C GLY A 105 -10.19 10.23 13.32
N MET A 106 -11.14 10.94 12.70
CA MET A 106 -12.09 10.38 11.73
C MET A 106 -12.26 11.30 10.52
N LYS A 107 -12.59 10.72 9.37
CA LYS A 107 -13.03 11.44 8.17
C LYS A 107 -14.15 10.68 7.45
N THR A 108 -14.80 11.33 6.49
CA THR A 108 -15.69 10.64 5.56
C THR A 108 -14.90 10.04 4.39
N ARG A 109 -15.47 9.05 3.71
CA ARG A 109 -14.92 8.48 2.47
C ARG A 109 -15.21 9.37 1.25
N SER A 110 -14.78 10.62 1.38
CA SER A 110 -15.07 11.75 0.48
C SER A 110 -13.79 12.40 -0.04
N PRO A 111 -13.78 12.89 -1.30
CA PRO A 111 -12.73 13.76 -1.81
C PRO A 111 -12.69 15.14 -1.15
N LYS A 112 -13.78 15.56 -0.48
CA LYS A 112 -13.99 16.90 0.08
C LYS A 112 -14.53 16.82 1.51
N SER A 113 -13.80 16.14 2.38
CA SER A 113 -14.26 15.70 3.71
C SER A 113 -14.35 16.85 4.73
N ILE A 114 -15.15 16.67 5.78
CA ILE A 114 -14.82 17.27 7.09
C ILE A 114 -13.99 16.26 7.85
N VAL A 115 -12.80 16.63 8.31
CA VAL A 115 -11.94 15.77 9.12
C VAL A 115 -11.97 16.21 10.57
N THR A 116 -11.87 15.23 11.48
CA THR A 116 -11.76 15.48 12.91
C THR A 116 -10.55 14.74 13.47
N GLY A 117 -9.98 15.24 14.56
CA GLY A 117 -8.88 14.55 15.23
C GLY A 117 -8.63 14.98 16.67
N MET A 118 -7.72 14.27 17.31
CA MET A 118 -7.22 14.56 18.65
C MET A 118 -5.71 14.79 18.59
N MET A 119 -5.24 15.82 19.29
CA MET A 119 -3.84 16.02 19.67
C MET A 119 -3.73 16.06 21.20
N TRP A 120 -2.55 15.81 21.76
CA TRP A 120 -2.33 16.03 23.20
C TRP A 120 -0.89 16.45 23.52
N MET A 121 -0.71 17.00 24.72
CA MET A 121 0.59 17.25 25.33
C MET A 121 0.52 17.10 26.85
N ARG A 122 1.65 16.72 27.47
CA ARG A 122 1.85 16.90 28.90
C ARG A 122 2.04 18.40 29.20
N GLN A 123 1.47 18.88 30.30
CA GLN A 123 1.79 20.21 30.85
C GLN A 123 2.75 20.08 32.03
N PHE A 124 3.54 21.13 32.26
CA PHE A 124 4.51 21.21 33.36
C PHE A 124 5.62 20.13 33.33
N SER A 125 6.05 19.74 32.13
CA SER A 125 7.34 19.04 31.92
C SER A 125 8.51 20.02 31.90
N ASP A 126 9.70 19.55 32.26
CA ASP A 126 10.97 20.29 32.10
C ASP A 126 11.50 20.27 30.65
N LEU A 127 10.94 19.39 29.81
CA LEU A 127 11.20 19.30 28.36
C LEU A 127 10.29 20.25 27.56
N ASP A 128 10.74 20.59 26.36
CA ASP A 128 10.00 21.35 25.34
C ASP A 128 8.59 20.78 25.04
N VAL A 129 7.76 21.62 24.42
CA VAL A 129 6.33 21.35 24.20
C VAL A 129 6.11 20.19 23.22
N ASN A 130 5.99 18.99 23.79
CA ASN A 130 5.80 17.76 23.06
C ASN A 130 4.31 17.54 22.70
N LEU A 131 3.89 18.12 21.58
CA LEU A 131 2.56 17.94 20.99
C LEU A 131 2.53 16.68 20.11
N ARG A 132 1.78 15.66 20.56
CA ARG A 132 1.49 14.43 19.80
C ARG A 132 0.27 14.64 18.90
N HIS A 133 0.32 14.18 17.65
CA HIS A 133 -0.82 14.24 16.72
C HIS A 133 -0.74 13.17 15.63
N THR A 134 0.26 13.27 14.76
CA THR A 134 0.60 12.25 13.76
C THR A 134 1.43 11.15 14.40
N CYS A 135 1.31 9.92 13.89
CA CYS A 135 2.03 8.76 14.39
C CYS A 135 3.52 8.85 14.00
N GLU A 136 4.42 9.19 14.93
CA GLU A 136 5.87 9.17 14.68
C GLU A 136 6.57 8.09 15.52
N GLN A 137 7.45 7.27 14.93
CA GLN A 137 8.31 6.39 15.75
C GLN A 137 9.26 7.18 16.68
N GLY A 138 9.57 8.42 16.29
CA GLY A 138 10.31 9.39 17.10
C GLY A 138 9.54 9.94 18.31
N ASP A 139 8.24 9.67 18.45
CA ASP A 139 7.51 10.04 19.67
C ASP A 139 7.92 9.19 20.89
N HIS A 140 8.47 7.99 20.65
CA HIS A 140 8.93 7.04 21.67
C HIS A 140 7.87 6.63 22.70
N LEU A 141 6.60 6.53 22.27
CA LEU A 141 5.49 6.00 23.08
C LEU A 141 5.75 4.53 23.47
N GLN A 142 5.47 4.15 24.72
CA GLN A 142 5.71 2.78 25.21
C GLN A 142 4.72 1.73 24.67
N GLY A 143 3.71 2.17 23.92
CA GLY A 143 2.74 1.31 23.26
C GLY A 143 1.53 2.11 22.79
N TYR A 144 1.12 1.95 21.55
CA TYR A 144 -0.17 2.44 21.07
C TYR A 144 -0.79 1.47 20.05
N GLY A 145 -2.12 1.34 20.08
CA GLY A 145 -2.85 0.54 19.11
C GLY A 145 -4.28 0.19 19.50
N TRP A 146 -5.05 -0.23 18.51
CA TRP A 146 -6.42 -0.73 18.65
C TRP A 146 -6.44 -2.09 19.33
N LEU A 147 -7.11 -2.19 20.48
CA LEU A 147 -7.34 -3.45 21.20
C LEU A 147 -8.57 -4.20 20.66
N MET A 148 -9.58 -3.44 20.21
CA MET A 148 -10.76 -3.93 19.50
C MET A 148 -11.14 -2.88 18.44
N HIS A 149 -11.43 -3.30 17.22
CA HIS A 149 -11.93 -2.45 16.13
C HIS A 149 -12.59 -3.35 15.09
N ASP A 150 -13.86 -3.14 14.75
CA ASP A 150 -14.60 -4.00 13.81
C ASP A 150 -14.54 -3.54 12.35
N GLY A 151 -13.98 -2.34 12.10
CA GLY A 151 -13.95 -1.68 10.79
C GLY A 151 -15.21 -0.87 10.46
N LEU A 152 -16.28 -1.01 11.24
CA LEU A 152 -17.65 -0.65 10.83
C LEU A 152 -18.46 0.12 11.85
N THR A 153 -18.40 -0.18 13.16
CA THR A 153 -19.30 0.40 14.17
C THR A 153 -18.58 0.96 15.40
N PHE A 154 -17.42 0.42 15.80
CA PHE A 154 -16.72 0.86 17.01
C PHE A 154 -15.22 0.62 16.99
N GLY A 155 -14.52 1.25 17.93
CA GLY A 155 -13.12 0.97 18.20
C GLY A 155 -12.71 1.37 19.61
N VAL A 156 -11.71 0.66 20.14
CA VAL A 156 -11.08 0.86 21.44
C VAL A 156 -9.58 0.79 21.24
N GLN A 157 -8.89 1.93 21.39
CA GLN A 157 -7.43 2.02 21.31
C GLN A 157 -6.85 2.45 22.65
N GLU A 158 -5.69 1.90 22.98
CA GLU A 158 -4.86 2.32 24.12
C GLU A 158 -3.62 3.05 23.61
N ILE A 159 -3.20 4.10 24.32
CA ILE A 159 -1.99 4.90 24.04
C ILE A 159 -1.27 5.13 25.37
N ARG A 160 0.00 4.74 25.46
CA ARG A 160 0.86 4.90 26.64
C ARG A 160 1.94 5.95 26.34
N ASP A 161 1.92 7.05 27.09
CA ASP A 161 2.82 8.20 26.89
C ASP A 161 3.41 8.63 28.24
N GLY A 162 4.64 8.18 28.52
CA GLY A 162 5.34 8.49 29.76
C GLY A 162 4.71 7.79 30.98
N ASP A 163 3.97 8.56 31.79
CA ASP A 163 3.44 8.14 33.09
C ASP A 163 1.89 8.07 33.13
N PHE A 164 1.25 8.18 31.96
CA PHE A 164 -0.18 8.04 31.78
C PHE A 164 -0.56 7.16 30.59
N THR A 165 -1.82 6.71 30.61
CA THR A 165 -2.48 6.01 29.52
C THR A 165 -3.73 6.78 29.11
N LEU A 166 -3.89 7.00 27.80
CA LEU A 166 -5.14 7.39 27.18
C LEU A 166 -5.83 6.16 26.60
N THR A 167 -7.11 6.00 26.87
CA THR A 167 -7.99 5.08 26.12
C THR A 167 -8.86 5.93 25.22
N THR A 168 -8.77 5.73 23.91
CA THR A 168 -9.57 6.41 22.88
C THR A 168 -10.61 5.44 22.35
N GLU A 169 -11.87 5.63 22.74
CA GLU A 169 -13.00 4.77 22.37
C GLU A 169 -13.92 5.54 21.40
N PHE A 170 -14.47 4.88 20.38
CA PHE A 170 -15.54 5.45 19.55
C PHE A 170 -16.65 4.43 19.29
N VAL A 171 -17.86 4.96 19.07
CA VAL A 171 -19.03 4.23 18.57
C VAL A 171 -19.74 5.08 17.52
N LYS A 172 -20.22 4.46 16.44
CA LYS A 172 -21.10 5.06 15.44
C LYS A 172 -22.54 4.55 15.60
N ARG A 173 -23.51 5.37 15.22
CA ARG A 173 -24.94 5.02 15.16
C ARG A 173 -25.51 5.45 13.80
N ALA A 174 -25.98 4.47 13.02
CA ALA A 174 -26.64 4.74 11.74
C ALA A 174 -27.95 5.52 11.94
N GLY A 175 -28.27 6.40 10.98
CA GLY A 175 -29.48 7.21 10.97
C GLY A 175 -29.37 8.42 10.04
N GLY A 176 -30.50 9.06 9.73
CA GLY A 176 -30.58 10.15 8.76
C GLY A 176 -30.11 9.75 7.35
N TYR A 177 -29.62 10.73 6.58
CA TYR A 177 -29.24 10.56 5.18
C TYR A 177 -27.73 10.75 4.92
N HIS A 178 -26.95 11.15 5.92
CA HIS A 178 -25.56 11.58 5.79
C HIS A 178 -24.56 10.75 6.64
N GLY A 179 -24.81 9.44 6.76
CA GLY A 179 -23.90 8.50 7.45
C GLY A 179 -23.98 8.47 8.98
N GLY A 180 -25.08 8.96 9.56
CA GLY A 180 -25.37 8.82 10.98
C GLY A 180 -24.60 9.74 11.94
N ASP A 181 -24.62 9.33 13.21
CA ASP A 181 -23.97 9.99 14.35
C ASP A 181 -22.73 9.20 14.80
N TRP A 182 -21.82 9.86 15.50
CA TRP A 182 -20.75 9.17 16.23
C TRP A 182 -20.44 9.85 17.56
N THR A 183 -19.83 9.11 18.49
CA THR A 183 -19.30 9.71 19.73
C THR A 183 -17.98 9.07 20.12
N TRP A 184 -17.03 9.93 20.47
CA TRP A 184 -15.75 9.58 21.07
C TRP A 184 -15.84 9.67 22.58
N ARG A 185 -15.11 8.80 23.26
CA ARG A 185 -14.86 8.82 24.70
C ARG A 185 -13.36 8.70 24.91
N ILE A 186 -12.77 9.72 25.53
CA ILE A 186 -11.36 9.71 25.91
C ILE A 186 -11.26 9.57 27.43
N THR A 187 -10.68 8.47 27.89
CA THR A 187 -10.44 8.20 29.31
C THR A 187 -8.95 8.28 29.59
N ALA A 188 -8.53 9.16 30.50
CA ALA A 188 -7.13 9.34 30.88
C ALA A 188 -6.87 8.81 32.30
N LYS A 189 -5.89 7.92 32.45
CA LYS A 189 -5.51 7.29 33.72
C LYS A 189 -4.00 7.44 33.95
N GLN A 190 -3.60 7.83 35.16
CA GLN A 190 -2.20 7.83 35.58
C GLN A 190 -1.74 6.39 35.86
N HIS A 191 -0.43 6.14 35.77
CA HIS A 191 0.14 4.89 36.28
C HIS A 191 0.24 4.93 37.81
N SER A 192 0.23 3.76 38.47
CA SER A 192 0.21 3.66 39.93
C SER A 192 1.52 4.06 40.62
N SER A 193 2.60 4.19 39.85
CA SER A 193 3.94 4.61 40.31
C SER A 193 4.12 6.13 40.45
N VAL A 194 3.12 6.94 40.06
CA VAL A 194 3.26 8.40 39.96
C VAL A 194 2.79 9.09 41.25
N SER A 195 3.68 9.87 41.88
CA SER A 195 3.42 10.56 43.16
C SER A 195 2.51 11.80 43.06
N GLN A 196 2.41 12.42 41.88
CA GLN A 196 1.51 13.54 41.60
C GLN A 196 0.73 13.29 40.32
N ALA A 197 -0.60 13.43 40.37
CA ALA A 197 -1.45 13.22 39.20
C ALA A 197 -1.09 14.19 38.05
N PRO A 198 -0.72 13.69 36.86
CA PRO A 198 -0.34 14.53 35.71
C PRO A 198 -1.43 15.53 35.31
N VAL A 199 -1.01 16.66 34.74
CA VAL A 199 -1.90 17.56 34.00
C VAL A 199 -1.54 17.46 32.53
N ILE A 200 -2.54 17.23 31.69
CA ILE A 200 -2.38 17.18 30.23
C ILE A 200 -3.34 18.17 29.59
N SER A 201 -3.04 18.56 28.35
CA SER A 201 -4.00 19.20 27.46
C SER A 201 -4.40 18.21 26.38
N LEU A 202 -5.71 17.93 26.26
CA LEU A 202 -6.27 17.34 25.05
C LEU A 202 -6.73 18.48 24.12
N MET A 203 -6.57 18.28 22.82
CA MET A 203 -6.99 19.21 21.78
C MET A 203 -7.84 18.45 20.77
N PHE A 204 -9.13 18.73 20.74
CA PHE A 204 -10.07 18.17 19.78
C PHE A 204 -10.25 19.17 18.65
N TYR A 205 -10.22 18.72 17.39
CA TYR A 205 -10.36 19.61 16.26
C TYR A 205 -11.33 19.10 15.19
N ALA A 206 -11.85 20.06 14.43
CA ALA A 206 -12.49 19.83 13.13
C ALA A 206 -11.79 20.74 12.09
N ALA A 207 -11.56 20.21 10.90
CA ALA A 207 -11.06 20.96 9.75
C ALA A 207 -11.86 20.61 8.49
N ALA A 208 -12.10 21.62 7.66
CA ALA A 208 -12.62 21.44 6.31
C ALA A 208 -11.48 21.01 5.36
N ASP A 209 -11.77 20.08 4.45
CA ASP A 209 -10.85 19.61 3.41
C ASP A 209 -11.42 20.07 2.06
N THR A 210 -10.88 21.19 1.54
CA THR A 210 -11.33 21.96 0.35
C THR A 210 -12.73 22.59 0.39
N GLN A 211 -13.68 22.08 1.19
CA GLN A 211 -15.04 22.62 1.27
C GLN A 211 -15.69 22.51 2.64
N GLY A 212 -16.76 23.29 2.81
CA GLY A 212 -17.59 23.33 4.00
C GLY A 212 -17.14 24.41 4.97
N SER A 213 -18.00 24.72 5.96
CA SER A 213 -17.73 25.76 6.96
C SER A 213 -17.95 25.26 8.38
N LEU A 214 -17.22 25.85 9.32
CA LEU A 214 -17.19 25.49 10.74
C LEU A 214 -17.31 26.73 11.63
N LEU A 215 -18.45 26.87 12.32
CA LEU A 215 -18.69 27.95 13.28
C LEU A 215 -18.59 27.44 14.72
N GLY A 216 -17.63 27.96 15.48
CA GLY A 216 -17.48 27.67 16.90
C GLY A 216 -18.44 28.47 17.79
N HIS A 217 -19.07 27.81 18.76
CA HIS A 217 -20.00 28.40 19.72
C HIS A 217 -19.39 28.42 21.13
N MET A 218 -19.21 29.62 21.66
CA MET A 218 -18.50 29.85 22.92
C MET A 218 -19.43 29.86 24.14
N GLU A 219 -19.05 29.11 25.16
CA GLU A 219 -19.65 29.08 26.49
C GLU A 219 -18.64 29.59 27.54
N GLU A 220 -19.12 30.13 28.66
CA GLU A 220 -18.28 30.44 29.85
C GLU A 220 -17.02 31.28 29.53
N ARG A 221 -17.18 32.26 28.63
CA ARG A 221 -16.14 33.10 27.97
C ARG A 221 -15.17 32.32 27.07
N ASN A 222 -14.49 31.30 27.59
CA ASN A 222 -13.31 30.70 26.95
C ASN A 222 -13.48 29.23 26.52
N ARG A 223 -14.60 28.56 26.86
CA ARG A 223 -14.85 27.17 26.44
C ARG A 223 -15.59 27.15 25.11
N LEU A 224 -14.98 26.57 24.08
CA LEU A 224 -15.70 26.19 22.87
C LEU A 224 -16.63 25.00 23.22
N GLY A 225 -17.93 25.24 23.24
CA GLY A 225 -18.93 24.27 23.68
C GLY A 225 -19.38 23.30 22.59
N SER A 226 -19.54 23.84 21.37
CA SER A 226 -19.84 23.06 20.17
C SER A 226 -19.39 23.77 18.91
N ILE A 227 -19.21 23.04 17.82
CA ILE A 227 -19.08 23.56 16.45
C ILE A 227 -20.35 23.19 15.70
N THR A 228 -20.96 24.13 14.97
CA THR A 228 -21.92 23.80 13.91
C THR A 228 -21.25 23.92 12.57
N GLY A 229 -21.48 23.00 11.65
CA GLY A 229 -20.93 23.08 10.31
C GLY A 229 -21.89 22.62 9.23
N VAL A 230 -21.52 22.90 7.99
CA VAL A 230 -22.23 22.45 6.80
C VAL A 230 -21.24 22.08 5.69
N SER A 231 -21.49 20.97 5.00
CA SER A 231 -20.81 20.60 3.75
C SER A 231 -21.77 19.94 2.76
N GLU A 232 -21.37 19.83 1.49
CA GLU A 232 -22.18 19.26 0.40
C GLU A 232 -22.69 17.84 0.71
N GLU A 233 -21.85 17.00 1.34
CA GLU A 233 -22.16 15.59 1.61
C GLU A 233 -22.70 15.32 3.02
N LEU A 234 -22.37 16.16 4.00
CA LEU A 234 -22.85 16.00 5.40
C LEU A 234 -24.16 16.75 5.67
N GLY A 235 -24.55 17.69 4.80
CA GLY A 235 -25.53 18.70 5.12
C GLY A 235 -25.13 19.47 6.37
N ASN A 236 -26.11 19.91 7.16
CA ASN A 236 -25.87 20.51 8.47
C ASN A 236 -25.47 19.44 9.50
N PHE A 237 -24.51 19.75 10.37
CA PHE A 237 -24.11 18.89 11.50
C PHE A 237 -23.66 19.72 12.72
N LYS A 238 -23.56 19.05 13.87
CA LYS A 238 -23.03 19.61 15.12
C LYS A 238 -22.00 18.70 15.74
N ILE A 239 -20.88 19.27 16.20
CA ILE A 239 -19.90 18.61 17.08
C ILE A 239 -20.03 19.20 18.47
N THR A 240 -20.21 18.40 19.52
CA THR A 240 -20.44 18.87 20.89
C THR A 240 -19.34 18.39 21.84
N PHE A 241 -18.72 19.30 22.60
CA PHE A 241 -17.63 19.01 23.54
C PHE A 241 -18.12 19.00 24.99
N ARG A 242 -18.18 17.83 25.63
CA ARG A 242 -18.59 17.71 27.04
C ARG A 242 -17.45 18.11 27.98
N LYS A 243 -17.81 18.62 29.16
CA LYS A 243 -16.84 18.92 30.24
C LYS A 243 -16.27 17.61 30.81
N PRO A 244 -15.00 17.58 31.27
CA PRO A 244 -14.43 16.39 31.90
C PRO A 244 -15.14 16.00 33.19
N ILE A 245 -15.27 14.70 33.42
CA ILE A 245 -15.85 14.12 34.64
C ILE A 245 -14.87 13.18 35.36
N THR A 246 -15.18 12.87 36.62
CA THR A 246 -14.42 11.94 37.47
C THR A 246 -15.31 10.87 38.09
N GLY A 247 -14.98 9.60 37.84
CA GLY A 247 -15.73 8.44 38.34
C GLY A 247 -17.14 8.32 37.74
N GLU A 248 -17.89 7.32 38.21
CA GLU A 248 -19.26 7.03 37.76
C GLU A 248 -20.26 8.10 38.23
N LEU A 249 -19.99 8.72 39.39
CA LEU A 249 -20.79 9.78 40.01
C LEU A 249 -20.85 11.09 39.20
N SER A 250 -20.23 11.15 38.02
CA SER A 250 -20.43 12.20 37.01
C SER A 250 -20.14 13.64 37.48
N SER A 251 -19.35 13.80 38.55
CA SER A 251 -18.93 15.12 39.04
C SER A 251 -18.00 15.78 38.01
N THR A 252 -18.33 17.02 37.63
CA THR A 252 -17.52 17.79 36.68
C THR A 252 -16.16 18.12 37.31
N LYS A 253 -15.08 17.76 36.63
CA LYS A 253 -13.72 18.04 37.07
C LYS A 253 -13.28 19.45 36.69
N TYR A 254 -12.47 20.09 37.52
CA TYR A 254 -11.84 21.36 37.16
C TYR A 254 -10.93 21.21 35.94
N ALA A 255 -11.16 22.06 34.95
CA ALA A 255 -10.34 22.18 33.75
C ALA A 255 -10.23 23.65 33.33
N SER A 256 -9.16 23.98 32.61
CA SER A 256 -9.02 25.26 31.91
C SER A 256 -9.20 25.03 30.40
N TYR A 257 -9.75 26.02 29.71
CA TYR A 257 -10.16 25.89 28.31
C TYR A 257 -9.54 26.96 27.43
N ASN A 258 -9.12 26.55 26.24
CA ASN A 258 -8.75 27.43 25.14
C ASN A 258 -9.49 27.00 23.86
N HIS A 259 -9.43 27.85 22.85
CA HIS A 259 -9.84 27.52 21.49
C HIS A 259 -8.95 28.26 20.49
N LEU A 260 -8.88 27.73 19.27
CA LEU A 260 -8.34 28.41 18.09
C LEU A 260 -9.40 28.27 16.99
N GLN A 261 -9.77 29.37 16.36
CA GLN A 261 -10.50 29.36 15.09
C GLN A 261 -9.65 30.12 14.07
N THR A 262 -9.32 29.46 12.97
CA THR A 262 -8.42 29.94 11.93
C THR A 262 -8.70 29.20 10.62
N VAL A 263 -7.82 29.31 9.65
CA VAL A 263 -7.88 28.55 8.39
C VAL A 263 -6.58 27.78 8.17
N SER A 264 -6.62 26.73 7.36
CA SER A 264 -5.44 25.95 6.95
C SER A 264 -5.34 25.86 5.42
N PRO A 265 -4.14 25.98 4.81
CA PRO A 265 -3.95 25.74 3.38
C PRO A 265 -3.92 24.25 3.01
N GLY A 266 -3.94 23.35 3.99
CA GLY A 266 -3.97 21.90 3.80
C GLY A 266 -3.94 21.11 5.12
N LEU A 267 -4.35 19.85 5.09
CA LEU A 267 -4.43 18.99 6.28
C LEU A 267 -3.05 18.60 6.84
N GLU A 268 -1.99 18.69 6.03
CA GLU A 268 -0.60 18.45 6.44
C GLU A 268 -0.05 19.56 7.35
N LYS A 269 -0.72 20.72 7.46
CA LYS A 269 -0.28 21.87 8.27
C LYS A 269 -0.93 21.99 9.65
N LEU A 270 -1.91 21.16 9.97
CA LEU A 270 -2.68 21.30 11.22
C LEU A 270 -1.79 21.22 12.48
N THR A 271 -0.78 20.33 12.48
CA THR A 271 0.18 20.20 13.59
C THR A 271 1.00 21.48 13.79
N ASP A 272 1.47 22.08 12.70
CA ASP A 272 2.33 23.26 12.72
C ASP A 272 1.54 24.51 13.08
N ILE A 273 0.33 24.67 12.55
CA ILE A 273 -0.60 25.75 12.90
C ILE A 273 -0.90 25.74 14.40
N VAL A 274 -1.19 24.55 14.97
CA VAL A 274 -1.38 24.40 16.41
C VAL A 274 -0.12 24.76 17.16
N LYS A 275 1.05 24.17 16.85
CA LYS A 275 2.34 24.49 17.51
C LYS A 275 2.64 26.00 17.52
N LEU A 276 2.46 26.67 16.38
CA LEU A 276 2.69 28.11 16.22
C LEU A 276 1.64 29.00 16.93
N SER A 277 0.50 28.44 17.34
CA SER A 277 -0.54 29.15 18.11
C SER A 277 -0.36 29.08 19.63
N LEU A 278 0.61 28.29 20.14
CA LEU A 278 0.74 28.01 21.57
C LEU A 278 1.41 29.16 22.33
N ASN A 279 0.80 29.54 23.44
CA ASN A 279 1.26 30.63 24.30
C ASN A 279 1.24 30.21 25.78
N ARG A 280 2.31 30.51 26.53
CA ARG A 280 2.44 30.18 27.97
C ARG A 280 1.76 31.18 28.91
N ARG A 281 1.07 32.20 28.36
CA ARG A 281 0.43 33.28 29.13
C ARG A 281 -0.76 32.83 30.01
N PHE A 282 -1.32 31.63 29.78
CA PHE A 282 -2.49 31.14 30.50
C PHE A 282 -2.12 30.49 31.83
N VAL A 283 -3.00 30.59 32.83
CA VAL A 283 -2.80 30.09 34.20
C VAL A 283 -3.83 29.00 34.52
N TYR A 284 -3.33 27.82 34.88
CA TYR A 284 -4.13 26.71 35.42
C TYR A 284 -4.29 26.94 36.92
N SER A 285 -5.53 26.99 37.43
CA SER A 285 -5.83 27.46 38.79
C SER A 285 -6.91 26.59 39.46
N PRO A 286 -6.63 25.31 39.76
CA PRO A 286 -7.59 24.41 40.41
C PRO A 286 -7.95 24.90 41.82
N PRO A 287 -9.17 24.62 42.34
CA PRO A 287 -9.64 25.18 43.62
C PRO A 287 -8.78 24.85 44.85
N SER A 288 -8.04 23.74 44.80
CA SER A 288 -7.25 23.20 45.92
C SER A 288 -5.78 22.92 45.52
N GLY A 289 -5.23 23.64 44.54
CA GLY A 289 -3.86 23.43 44.07
C GLY A 289 -3.20 24.68 43.48
N GLU A 290 -1.90 24.58 43.22
CA GLU A 290 -1.07 25.71 42.81
C GLU A 290 -1.44 26.29 41.44
N LYS A 291 -1.37 27.62 41.35
CA LYS A 291 -1.50 28.37 40.09
C LYS A 291 -0.24 28.22 39.26
N ARG A 292 -0.35 27.61 38.08
CA ARG A 292 0.80 27.30 37.21
C ARG A 292 0.57 27.72 35.76
N HIS A 293 1.60 28.27 35.11
CA HIS A 293 1.56 28.73 33.72
C HIS A 293 1.67 27.57 32.74
N TYR A 294 0.66 27.40 31.87
CA TYR A 294 0.53 26.31 30.91
C TYR A 294 0.47 26.80 29.46
N PHE A 295 0.79 25.94 28.50
CA PHE A 295 0.69 26.24 27.08
C PHE A 295 -0.75 26.08 26.58
N GLY A 296 -1.41 27.20 26.28
CA GLY A 296 -2.73 27.23 25.66
C GLY A 296 -2.66 27.65 24.19
N VAL A 297 -3.51 27.12 23.33
CA VAL A 297 -3.75 27.68 21.99
C VAL A 297 -4.33 29.09 22.13
N ASP A 298 -3.92 29.97 21.23
CA ASP A 298 -4.17 31.41 21.34
C ASP A 298 -4.59 31.99 19.99
N THR A 299 -3.71 32.76 19.32
CA THR A 299 -3.96 33.28 17.98
C THR A 299 -2.89 32.77 17.03
N HIS A 300 -3.30 32.16 15.92
CA HIS A 300 -2.38 31.87 14.82
C HIS A 300 -2.21 33.13 13.95
N LYS A 301 -0.96 33.48 13.65
CA LYS A 301 -0.61 34.46 12.62
C LYS A 301 0.38 33.79 11.66
N PRO A 302 0.09 33.73 10.34
CA PRO A 302 1.05 33.24 9.38
C PRO A 302 2.38 34.01 9.49
N PRO A 303 3.55 33.35 9.34
CA PRO A 303 4.83 34.02 9.41
C PRO A 303 4.99 35.03 8.26
N ASN A 304 5.08 36.31 8.61
CA ASN A 304 5.42 37.37 7.65
C ASN A 304 6.87 37.19 7.18
N HIS A 305 7.08 36.60 6.00
CA HIS A 305 8.36 36.56 5.30
C HIS A 305 8.53 37.84 4.45
N PRO A 306 9.33 38.86 4.87
CA PRO A 306 9.25 40.18 4.24
C PRO A 306 10.03 40.34 2.93
N ASN A 307 10.84 39.35 2.54
CA ASN A 307 11.91 39.50 1.54
C ASN A 307 12.08 38.28 0.61
N GLN A 308 11.02 37.53 0.33
CA GLN A 308 11.03 36.54 -0.76
C GLN A 308 9.84 36.76 -1.70
N GLN A 309 10.11 36.76 -3.01
CA GLN A 309 9.08 36.76 -4.03
C GLN A 309 8.32 35.42 -3.93
N LYS A 310 7.06 35.48 -3.48
CA LYS A 310 6.21 34.29 -3.33
C LYS A 310 6.13 33.51 -4.65
N PRO A 311 6.41 32.19 -4.65
CA PRO A 311 5.52 31.28 -5.35
C PRO A 311 4.13 31.49 -4.75
N VAL A 312 3.15 31.90 -5.56
CA VAL A 312 1.78 32.08 -5.05
C VAL A 312 1.20 30.69 -4.81
N ASP A 313 1.20 30.24 -3.55
CA ASP A 313 0.42 29.09 -3.12
C ASP A 313 -1.06 29.43 -3.36
N SER A 314 -1.63 28.84 -4.41
CA SER A 314 -2.98 29.13 -4.90
C SER A 314 -4.03 28.17 -4.33
N ARG A 315 -3.70 27.43 -3.26
CA ARG A 315 -4.63 26.54 -2.56
C ARG A 315 -5.70 27.33 -1.80
N THR A 316 -6.90 26.76 -1.72
CA THR A 316 -8.03 27.33 -0.98
C THR A 316 -7.86 27.09 0.51
N GLU A 317 -7.61 28.15 1.27
CA GLU A 317 -7.61 28.08 2.73
C GLU A 317 -8.99 27.63 3.26
N SER A 318 -9.00 26.62 4.13
CA SER A 318 -10.20 25.93 4.61
C SER A 318 -10.33 26.06 6.14
N ASP A 319 -11.56 26.17 6.66
CA ASP A 319 -11.84 26.39 8.09
C ASP A 319 -11.16 25.34 9.00
N PHE A 320 -10.50 25.80 10.07
CA PHE A 320 -9.86 24.96 11.08
C PHE A 320 -10.19 25.46 12.49
N VAL A 321 -10.82 24.59 13.29
CA VAL A 321 -11.27 24.90 14.65
C VAL A 321 -10.77 23.86 15.64
N VAL A 322 -10.13 24.33 16.72
CA VAL A 322 -9.55 23.52 17.79
C VAL A 322 -10.15 23.91 19.13
N HIS A 323 -10.59 22.94 19.92
CA HIS A 323 -10.93 23.09 21.33
C HIS A 323 -9.87 22.41 22.21
N GLN A 324 -9.25 23.15 23.13
CA GLN A 324 -8.33 22.60 24.12
C GLN A 324 -8.99 22.49 25.50
N VAL A 325 -8.78 21.34 26.14
CA VAL A 325 -9.14 21.08 27.54
C VAL A 325 -7.88 20.72 28.31
N THR A 326 -7.45 21.57 29.24
CA THR A 326 -6.32 21.34 30.15
C THR A 326 -6.85 20.87 31.50
N VAL A 327 -6.48 19.65 31.92
CA VAL A 327 -7.12 18.95 33.03
C VAL A 327 -6.17 17.96 33.71
N GLN A 328 -6.31 17.81 35.03
CA GLN A 328 -5.54 16.84 35.82
C GLN A 328 -6.14 15.43 35.71
N LEU A 329 -5.31 14.39 35.73
CA LEU A 329 -5.73 12.99 35.72
C LEU A 329 -6.29 12.52 37.09
N PRO A 330 -7.00 11.39 37.16
CA PRO A 330 -7.69 10.74 36.03
C PRO A 330 -8.93 11.54 35.62
N PHE A 331 -9.42 11.36 34.39
CA PHE A 331 -10.68 11.96 33.91
C PHE A 331 -11.28 11.18 32.73
N GLN A 332 -12.53 11.50 32.38
CA GLN A 332 -13.16 11.11 31.12
C GLN A 332 -13.79 12.33 30.42
N ILE A 333 -13.67 12.43 29.10
CA ILE A 333 -14.32 13.42 28.23
C ILE A 333 -15.06 12.67 27.11
N GLU A 334 -16.20 13.20 26.67
CA GLU A 334 -16.91 12.72 25.47
C GLU A 334 -17.05 13.85 24.43
N VAL A 335 -16.92 13.48 23.15
CA VAL A 335 -17.07 14.38 22.00
C VAL A 335 -18.05 13.75 21.02
N LEU A 336 -19.17 14.41 20.75
CA LEU A 336 -20.24 13.92 19.90
C LEU A 336 -20.14 14.53 18.51
N PHE A 337 -20.55 13.78 17.48
CA PHE A 337 -20.99 14.29 16.18
C PHE A 337 -22.46 13.91 15.98
N GLU A 338 -23.29 14.89 15.70
CA GLU A 338 -24.74 14.77 15.50
C GLU A 338 -25.10 15.27 14.09
N SER A 339 -25.56 14.38 13.21
CA SER A 339 -26.03 14.74 11.88
C SER A 339 -27.35 15.50 11.96
N GLY A 340 -27.47 16.62 11.25
CA GLY A 340 -28.72 17.38 11.15
C GLY A 340 -29.80 16.66 10.33
N SER A 341 -29.47 15.58 9.61
CA SER A 341 -30.43 14.76 8.87
C SER A 341 -31.06 13.64 9.71
N PHE A 342 -30.55 13.36 10.90
CA PHE A 342 -31.08 12.32 11.80
C PHE A 342 -32.04 12.96 12.83
N PHE A 343 -33.21 13.36 12.34
CA PHE A 343 -34.22 14.11 13.11
C PHE A 343 -35.00 13.26 14.13
N ASP A 344 -35.06 11.94 13.91
CA ASP A 344 -35.79 10.94 14.69
C ASP A 344 -34.88 10.16 15.67
N ARG A 345 -33.68 10.68 15.98
CA ARG A 345 -32.74 10.01 16.90
C ARG A 345 -33.38 9.75 18.28
N PRO A 346 -33.28 8.53 18.84
CA PRO A 346 -34.01 8.16 20.05
C PRO A 346 -33.43 8.77 21.35
N ASN A 347 -32.15 9.14 21.34
CA ASN A 347 -31.41 9.76 22.43
C ASN A 347 -30.03 10.22 21.93
N GLN A 348 -29.28 10.97 22.75
CA GLN A 348 -27.85 11.22 22.51
C GLN A 348 -27.00 10.01 22.91
N LEU A 349 -25.96 9.71 22.15
CA LEU A 349 -25.02 8.60 22.37
C LEU A 349 -23.96 8.98 23.42
N VAL A 350 -24.36 9.17 24.67
CA VAL A 350 -23.47 9.67 25.75
C VAL A 350 -23.65 8.91 27.07
N GLY A 351 -22.64 8.99 27.95
CA GLY A 351 -22.72 8.46 29.31
C GLY A 351 -23.10 6.98 29.36
N SER A 352 -24.19 6.66 30.05
CA SER A 352 -24.72 5.29 30.16
C SER A 352 -25.10 4.68 28.81
N VAL A 353 -25.68 5.47 27.89
CA VAL A 353 -26.09 5.00 26.55
C VAL A 353 -24.87 4.63 25.71
N MET A 354 -23.83 5.47 25.74
CA MET A 354 -22.54 5.17 25.11
C MET A 354 -21.87 3.93 25.72
N THR A 355 -21.91 3.77 27.04
CA THR A 355 -21.37 2.57 27.71
C THR A 355 -22.11 1.30 27.30
N GLN A 356 -23.45 1.30 27.31
CA GLN A 356 -24.26 0.13 26.96
C GLN A 356 -24.03 -0.34 25.53
N GLU A 357 -24.02 0.59 24.57
CA GLU A 357 -23.74 0.27 23.16
C GLU A 357 -22.30 -0.22 22.98
N LEU A 358 -21.31 0.41 23.64
CA LEU A 358 -19.91 0.02 23.55
C LEU A 358 -19.65 -1.40 24.11
N GLU A 359 -20.23 -1.76 25.26
CA GLU A 359 -20.10 -3.13 25.79
C GLU A 359 -20.83 -4.16 24.93
N ARG A 360 -21.97 -3.80 24.32
CA ARG A 360 -22.63 -4.64 23.31
C ARG A 360 -21.71 -4.90 22.11
N ARG A 361 -21.05 -3.87 21.57
CA ARG A 361 -20.11 -4.03 20.43
C ARG A 361 -18.86 -4.83 20.79
N LYS A 362 -18.32 -4.66 22.00
CA LYS A 362 -17.25 -5.51 22.54
C LYS A 362 -17.67 -6.99 22.58
N ALA A 363 -18.89 -7.28 23.03
CA ALA A 363 -19.42 -8.65 23.04
C ALA A 363 -19.61 -9.23 21.62
N GLU A 364 -20.23 -8.47 20.71
CA GLU A 364 -20.42 -8.85 19.30
C GLU A 364 -19.09 -9.14 18.58
N PHE A 365 -18.08 -8.27 18.78
CA PHE A 365 -16.74 -8.46 18.24
C PHE A 365 -16.06 -9.74 18.77
N ASN A 366 -16.16 -10.00 20.08
CA ASN A 366 -15.60 -11.20 20.68
C ASN A 366 -16.27 -12.47 20.11
N ALA A 367 -17.60 -12.49 19.99
CA ALA A 367 -18.34 -13.63 19.46
C ALA A 367 -18.03 -13.87 17.97
N LYS A 368 -18.02 -12.81 17.14
CA LYS A 368 -17.67 -12.91 15.72
C LYS A 368 -16.23 -13.39 15.52
N LEU A 369 -15.27 -12.93 16.34
CA LEU A 369 -13.88 -13.35 16.23
C LEU A 369 -13.68 -14.84 16.55
N GLU A 370 -14.30 -15.37 17.60
CA GLU A 370 -14.21 -16.82 17.88
C GLU A 370 -14.96 -17.63 16.81
N SER A 371 -16.11 -17.16 16.33
CA SER A 371 -16.87 -17.81 15.25
C SER A 371 -16.13 -17.89 13.91
N ILE A 372 -15.13 -17.04 13.67
CA ILE A 372 -14.34 -17.03 12.42
C ILE A 372 -13.02 -17.78 12.61
N PHE A 373 -12.31 -17.56 13.72
CA PHE A 373 -10.92 -18.02 13.89
C PHE A 373 -10.76 -19.19 14.87
N GLY A 374 -11.79 -19.52 15.67
CA GLY A 374 -11.83 -20.72 16.53
C GLY A 374 -10.69 -20.82 17.54
N LEU A 375 -10.14 -19.70 18.03
CA LEU A 375 -8.89 -19.67 18.77
C LEU A 375 -9.02 -20.27 20.17
N GLU A 376 -10.13 -20.06 20.87
CA GLU A 376 -10.41 -20.71 22.14
C GLU A 376 -10.67 -22.21 21.94
N SER A 377 -11.38 -22.60 20.88
CA SER A 377 -11.58 -24.03 20.54
C SER A 377 -10.27 -24.76 20.18
N LYS A 378 -9.29 -24.05 19.61
CA LYS A 378 -7.92 -24.52 19.32
C LYS A 378 -6.98 -24.44 20.53
N GLY A 379 -7.48 -24.07 21.71
CA GLY A 379 -6.72 -24.06 22.97
C GLY A 379 -5.76 -22.89 23.16
N PHE A 380 -5.86 -21.82 22.36
CA PHE A 380 -5.04 -20.63 22.58
C PHE A 380 -5.44 -19.92 23.88
N SER A 381 -4.44 -19.56 24.70
CA SER A 381 -4.71 -18.85 25.95
C SER A 381 -5.30 -17.45 25.70
N GLN A 382 -6.04 -16.92 26.67
CA GLN A 382 -6.66 -15.60 26.59
C GLN A 382 -5.67 -14.45 26.29
N ALA A 383 -4.38 -14.63 26.58
CA ALA A 383 -3.32 -13.70 26.17
C ALA A 383 -3.04 -13.75 24.65
N HIS A 384 -2.96 -14.95 24.06
CA HIS A 384 -2.85 -15.12 22.60
C HIS A 384 -4.11 -14.63 21.88
N ILE A 385 -5.30 -14.89 22.44
CA ILE A 385 -6.58 -14.38 21.92
C ILE A 385 -6.59 -12.85 21.95
N LYS A 386 -6.10 -12.20 23.03
CA LYS A 386 -5.94 -10.74 23.09
C LYS A 386 -4.94 -10.21 22.04
N PHE A 387 -3.84 -10.92 21.80
CA PHE A 387 -2.90 -10.59 20.73
C PHE A 387 -3.57 -10.66 19.35
N ALA A 388 -4.30 -11.73 19.04
CA ALA A 388 -5.00 -11.88 17.76
C ALA A 388 -6.08 -10.80 17.56
N LYS A 389 -6.88 -10.49 18.60
CA LYS A 389 -7.81 -9.36 18.63
C LYS A 389 -7.10 -8.05 18.30
N THR A 390 -5.94 -7.80 18.90
CA THR A 390 -5.14 -6.57 18.67
C THR A 390 -4.56 -6.52 17.26
N ALA A 391 -4.06 -7.63 16.71
CA ALA A 391 -3.51 -7.71 15.35
C ALA A 391 -4.57 -7.35 14.29
N LEU A 392 -5.71 -8.04 14.31
CA LEU A 392 -6.85 -7.77 13.42
C LEU A 392 -7.36 -6.33 13.58
N SER A 393 -7.51 -5.87 14.83
CA SER A 393 -8.04 -4.52 15.12
C SER A 393 -7.13 -3.41 14.62
N ASN A 394 -5.80 -3.59 14.60
CA ASN A 394 -4.89 -2.58 14.05
C ASN A 394 -4.77 -2.64 12.54
N MET A 395 -5.08 -3.77 11.88
CA MET A 395 -5.25 -3.81 10.43
C MET A 395 -6.56 -3.08 10.03
N LEU A 396 -7.69 -3.40 10.67
CA LEU A 396 -8.98 -2.74 10.45
C LEU A 396 -8.93 -1.24 10.78
N GLY A 397 -8.37 -0.89 11.94
CA GLY A 397 -8.11 0.50 12.35
C GLY A 397 -6.91 1.15 11.67
N GLY A 398 -6.30 0.47 10.69
CA GLY A 398 -5.31 0.99 9.75
C GLY A 398 -5.88 1.26 8.35
N LEU A 399 -7.15 0.92 8.07
CA LEU A 399 -7.83 1.26 6.83
C LEU A 399 -7.86 2.79 6.66
N GLY A 400 -7.38 3.28 5.52
CA GLY A 400 -7.35 4.71 5.16
C GLY A 400 -8.21 5.02 3.95
N TYR A 401 -8.65 6.28 3.84
CA TYR A 401 -9.30 6.81 2.63
C TYR A 401 -8.52 8.02 2.12
N PHE A 402 -7.86 7.82 0.98
CA PHE A 402 -6.97 8.78 0.34
C PHE A 402 -7.59 9.30 -0.95
N HIS A 403 -7.30 10.55 -1.31
CA HIS A 403 -7.75 11.17 -2.55
C HIS A 403 -6.68 12.11 -3.10
N GLY A 404 -6.58 12.23 -4.43
CA GLY A 404 -5.68 13.16 -5.10
C GLY A 404 -4.97 12.54 -6.30
N GLN A 405 -3.79 13.06 -6.63
CA GLN A 405 -3.00 12.68 -7.81
C GLN A 405 -1.63 12.11 -7.41
N SER A 406 -1.35 10.88 -7.84
CA SER A 406 0.00 10.31 -7.84
C SER A 406 0.91 11.02 -8.84
N VAL A 407 2.22 11.02 -8.61
CA VAL A 407 3.23 11.55 -9.55
C VAL A 407 3.85 10.39 -10.32
N VAL A 408 3.83 10.44 -11.65
CA VAL A 408 4.22 9.33 -12.52
C VAL A 408 5.19 9.74 -13.62
N GLN A 409 5.96 8.81 -14.15
CA GLN A 409 6.81 9.02 -15.31
C GLN A 409 6.88 7.75 -16.19
N SER A 410 7.17 7.94 -17.48
CA SER A 410 7.50 6.87 -18.42
C SER A 410 8.76 7.22 -19.22
N ALA A 411 9.33 6.24 -19.91
CA ALA A 411 10.46 6.44 -20.84
C ALA A 411 10.18 7.44 -21.99
N TYR A 412 8.92 7.85 -22.21
CA TYR A 412 8.53 8.83 -23.21
C TYR A 412 8.44 10.27 -22.66
N ASN A 413 8.44 10.45 -21.33
CA ASN A 413 8.27 11.72 -20.64
C ASN A 413 9.59 12.19 -20.00
N GLU A 414 10.07 13.37 -20.39
CA GLU A 414 11.30 13.98 -19.87
C GLU A 414 11.16 14.41 -18.39
N TYR A 415 9.96 14.88 -18.02
CA TYR A 415 9.61 15.31 -16.67
C TYR A 415 8.45 14.45 -16.13
N PRO A 416 8.33 14.27 -14.80
CA PRO A 416 7.17 13.63 -14.20
C PRO A 416 5.86 14.36 -14.51
N LEU A 417 4.77 13.60 -14.60
CA LEU A 417 3.41 14.08 -14.80
C LEU A 417 2.54 13.81 -13.56
N LEU A 418 1.47 14.58 -13.42
CA LEU A 418 0.39 14.24 -12.49
C LEU A 418 -0.51 13.17 -13.13
N TYR A 419 -0.75 12.10 -12.38
CA TYR A 419 -1.75 11.08 -12.72
C TYR A 419 -3.17 11.67 -12.64
N PRO A 420 -4.17 11.10 -13.33
CA PRO A 420 -5.57 11.43 -13.10
C PRO A 420 -5.93 11.32 -11.61
N GLU A 421 -6.79 12.22 -11.15
CA GLU A 421 -7.24 12.25 -9.75
C GLU A 421 -8.09 11.02 -9.43
N GLY A 422 -7.86 10.42 -8.26
CA GLY A 422 -8.52 9.19 -7.85
C GLY A 422 -8.61 9.02 -6.35
N ALA A 423 -9.53 8.15 -5.94
CA ALA A 423 -9.73 7.71 -4.56
C ALA A 423 -9.05 6.35 -4.31
N LEU A 424 -8.62 6.11 -3.08
CA LEU A 424 -8.17 4.80 -2.62
C LEU A 424 -8.66 4.53 -1.20
N PHE A 425 -9.46 3.47 -1.06
CA PHE A 425 -9.74 2.81 0.22
C PHE A 425 -8.85 1.56 0.31
N THR A 426 -7.98 1.48 1.32
CA THR A 426 -6.92 0.46 1.42
C THR A 426 -6.47 0.29 2.87
N ALA A 427 -5.96 -0.88 3.24
CA ALA A 427 -5.14 -1.01 4.44
C ALA A 427 -3.75 -0.41 4.22
N VAL A 428 -3.00 -0.20 5.30
CA VAL A 428 -1.63 0.36 5.25
C VAL A 428 -0.65 -0.51 6.04
N PRO A 429 0.61 -0.71 5.60
CA PRO A 429 1.53 -1.63 6.26
C PRO A 429 1.87 -1.22 7.70
N SER A 430 2.06 0.09 7.92
CA SER A 430 2.38 0.68 9.22
C SER A 430 1.83 2.10 9.34
N ARG A 431 1.14 2.40 10.45
CA ARG A 431 0.55 3.72 10.74
C ARG A 431 1.60 4.82 10.92
N SER A 432 2.83 4.49 11.30
CA SER A 432 3.88 5.46 11.66
C SER A 432 4.80 5.85 10.51
N PHE A 433 5.08 4.91 9.60
CA PHE A 433 6.09 5.10 8.55
C PHE A 433 5.53 4.90 7.13
N PHE A 434 4.51 4.05 6.99
CA PHE A 434 3.89 3.68 5.72
C PHE A 434 2.37 3.94 5.68
N PRO A 435 1.82 5.09 6.12
CA PRO A 435 0.37 5.32 6.16
C PRO A 435 -0.21 5.68 4.78
N ARG A 436 -0.05 4.78 3.81
CA ARG A 436 -0.43 4.90 2.40
C ARG A 436 -0.54 3.51 1.77
N GLY A 437 -1.18 3.40 0.60
CA GLY A 437 -1.36 2.12 -0.08
C GLY A 437 -0.09 1.59 -0.73
N PHE A 438 0.21 0.31 -0.52
CA PHE A 438 1.26 -0.44 -1.23
C PHE A 438 0.66 -1.70 -1.88
N LEU A 439 0.90 -1.88 -3.19
CA LEU A 439 0.15 -2.82 -4.03
C LEU A 439 0.31 -4.29 -3.63
N TRP A 440 1.52 -4.70 -3.22
CA TRP A 440 1.78 -6.09 -2.84
C TRP A 440 1.50 -6.40 -1.36
N ASP A 441 1.70 -5.42 -0.47
CA ASP A 441 1.27 -5.49 0.93
C ASP A 441 -0.24 -5.73 1.02
N GLU A 442 -1.03 -5.06 0.17
CA GLU A 442 -2.49 -5.16 0.22
C GLU A 442 -3.01 -6.58 -0.05
N GLY A 443 -2.36 -7.37 -0.91
CA GLY A 443 -2.73 -8.79 -1.06
C GLY A 443 -2.52 -9.60 0.23
N PHE A 444 -1.49 -9.27 1.02
CA PHE A 444 -1.27 -9.88 2.34
C PHE A 444 -2.19 -9.29 3.43
N HIS A 445 -2.63 -8.04 3.30
CA HIS A 445 -3.65 -7.47 4.19
C HIS A 445 -5.00 -8.16 3.97
N GLN A 446 -5.40 -8.29 2.70
CA GLN A 446 -6.74 -8.71 2.33
C GLN A 446 -6.98 -10.22 2.51
N LEU A 447 -5.94 -11.05 2.63
CA LEU A 447 -6.07 -12.44 3.09
C LEU A 447 -6.63 -12.57 4.52
N LEU A 448 -6.31 -11.62 5.42
CA LEU A 448 -6.88 -11.60 6.78
C LEU A 448 -8.23 -10.88 6.82
N LEU A 449 -8.38 -9.80 6.04
CA LEU A 449 -9.63 -9.03 6.00
C LEU A 449 -10.77 -9.77 5.28
N SER A 450 -10.48 -10.64 4.29
CA SER A 450 -11.50 -11.45 3.61
C SER A 450 -12.29 -12.30 4.60
N LYS A 451 -11.60 -12.91 5.57
CA LYS A 451 -12.19 -13.72 6.66
C LYS A 451 -13.10 -12.90 7.59
N TRP A 452 -12.89 -11.58 7.68
CA TRP A 452 -13.66 -10.70 8.57
C TRP A 452 -14.81 -9.98 7.87
N ASP A 453 -14.57 -9.36 6.71
CA ASP A 453 -15.58 -8.68 5.89
C ASP A 453 -15.17 -8.78 4.40
N PRO A 454 -15.70 -9.78 3.66
CA PRO A 454 -15.45 -9.92 2.22
C PRO A 454 -15.86 -8.69 1.38
N GLU A 455 -16.78 -7.84 1.88
CA GLU A 455 -17.21 -6.64 1.18
C GLU A 455 -16.17 -5.53 1.27
N VAL A 456 -15.55 -5.33 2.44
CA VAL A 456 -14.38 -4.44 2.60
C VAL A 456 -13.24 -4.88 1.69
N THR A 457 -12.99 -6.19 1.57
CA THR A 457 -11.98 -6.72 0.65
C THR A 457 -12.30 -6.44 -0.81
N ARG A 458 -13.53 -6.73 -1.26
CA ARG A 458 -13.96 -6.42 -2.63
C ARG A 458 -13.85 -4.93 -2.93
N GLU A 459 -14.27 -4.06 -2.00
CA GLU A 459 -14.23 -2.61 -2.19
C GLU A 459 -12.79 -2.05 -2.23
N ALA A 460 -11.89 -2.53 -1.37
CA ALA A 460 -10.49 -2.11 -1.39
C ALA A 460 -9.79 -2.52 -2.70
N ILE A 461 -9.97 -3.76 -3.14
CA ILE A 461 -9.40 -4.24 -4.41
C ILE A 461 -10.03 -3.51 -5.60
N ALA A 462 -11.32 -3.21 -5.55
CA ALA A 462 -11.99 -2.43 -6.60
C ALA A 462 -11.41 -1.02 -6.75
N HIS A 463 -11.05 -0.34 -5.64
CA HIS A 463 -10.31 0.93 -5.71
C HIS A 463 -8.93 0.76 -6.37
N TRP A 464 -8.14 -0.24 -5.96
CA TRP A 464 -6.82 -0.51 -6.55
C TRP A 464 -6.86 -0.79 -8.06
N ILE A 465 -7.85 -1.58 -8.52
CA ILE A 465 -8.00 -1.95 -9.93
C ILE A 465 -8.66 -0.83 -10.77
N ASP A 466 -9.43 0.08 -10.15
CA ASP A 466 -9.93 1.28 -10.82
C ASP A 466 -8.81 2.28 -11.16
N LEU A 467 -7.77 2.38 -10.32
CA LEU A 467 -6.59 3.25 -10.53
C LEU A 467 -5.68 2.81 -11.69
N MET A 468 -5.97 1.71 -12.39
CA MET A 468 -5.18 1.17 -13.50
C MET A 468 -5.16 2.08 -14.75
N ASN A 469 -4.02 2.17 -15.43
CA ASN A 469 -3.86 2.91 -16.68
C ASN A 469 -4.24 2.08 -17.93
N ILE A 470 -4.30 2.72 -19.11
CA ILE A 470 -4.61 2.11 -20.43
C ILE A 470 -3.58 1.09 -20.91
N GLU A 471 -2.51 0.88 -20.16
CA GLU A 471 -1.45 -0.11 -20.43
C GLU A 471 -1.63 -1.36 -19.57
N GLY A 472 -2.45 -1.29 -18.51
CA GLY A 472 -2.59 -2.33 -17.49
C GLY A 472 -1.75 -2.07 -16.24
N TRP A 473 -0.95 -0.99 -16.19
CA TRP A 473 -0.11 -0.67 -15.03
C TRP A 473 -0.91 -0.04 -13.89
N ILE A 474 -0.49 -0.34 -12.65
CA ILE A 474 -0.96 0.29 -11.41
C ILE A 474 0.29 0.76 -10.65
N PRO A 475 0.38 2.03 -10.22
CA PRO A 475 1.49 2.49 -9.38
C PRO A 475 1.62 1.66 -8.09
N ARG A 476 2.82 1.16 -7.81
CA ARG A 476 3.11 0.26 -6.68
C ARG A 476 2.87 0.89 -5.30
N GLU A 477 3.02 2.20 -5.20
CA GLU A 477 2.94 2.99 -3.97
C GLU A 477 2.06 4.21 -4.25
N GLN A 478 0.93 4.32 -3.55
CA GLN A 478 -0.14 5.26 -3.86
C GLN A 478 -0.10 6.46 -2.92
N ILE A 479 0.57 7.51 -3.37
CA ILE A 479 0.89 8.71 -2.58
C ILE A 479 -0.12 9.82 -2.91
N LEU A 480 -1.39 9.57 -2.55
CA LEU A 480 -2.52 10.42 -2.93
C LEU A 480 -2.77 11.52 -1.87
N GLY A 481 -2.65 12.79 -2.29
CA GLY A 481 -2.93 13.97 -1.47
C GLY A 481 -1.74 14.46 -0.62
N ASP A 482 -1.87 15.66 -0.05
CA ASP A 482 -0.77 16.34 0.65
C ASP A 482 -0.41 15.69 1.99
N GLU A 483 -1.39 15.13 2.72
CA GLU A 483 -1.12 14.33 3.93
C GLU A 483 -0.20 13.14 3.61
N ALA A 484 -0.49 12.38 2.56
CA ALA A 484 0.32 11.23 2.16
C ALA A 484 1.71 11.66 1.65
N ARG A 485 1.78 12.71 0.82
CA ARG A 485 3.06 13.26 0.31
C ARG A 485 3.96 13.77 1.44
N SER A 486 3.40 14.32 2.53
CA SER A 486 4.18 14.76 3.70
C SER A 486 4.96 13.64 4.41
N LYS A 487 4.62 12.37 4.15
CA LYS A 487 5.25 11.18 4.74
C LYS A 487 6.20 10.43 3.78
N VAL A 488 6.62 11.04 2.67
CA VAL A 488 7.51 10.41 1.68
C VAL A 488 8.67 11.35 1.30
N PRO A 489 9.94 10.93 1.42
CA PRO A 489 11.08 11.66 0.87
C PRO A 489 10.94 11.85 -0.65
N ALA A 490 11.36 13.02 -1.15
CA ALA A 490 11.07 13.44 -2.53
C ALA A 490 11.55 12.45 -3.60
N GLU A 491 12.66 11.74 -3.36
CA GLU A 491 13.19 10.72 -4.29
C GLU A 491 12.26 9.53 -4.54
N PHE A 492 11.34 9.21 -3.61
CA PHE A 492 10.44 8.05 -3.71
C PHE A 492 9.03 8.41 -4.22
N VAL A 493 8.76 9.69 -4.48
CA VAL A 493 7.42 10.15 -4.87
C VAL A 493 7.06 9.75 -6.31
N VAL A 494 8.03 9.76 -7.23
CA VAL A 494 7.79 9.52 -8.68
C VAL A 494 7.71 8.02 -8.99
N GLN A 495 6.54 7.56 -9.44
CA GLN A 495 6.30 6.17 -9.83
C GLN A 495 6.57 5.96 -11.33
N GLN A 496 7.44 5.00 -11.69
CA GLN A 496 7.81 4.71 -13.09
C GLN A 496 6.91 3.61 -13.69
N ASN A 497 6.40 3.79 -14.90
CA ASN A 497 5.46 2.82 -15.51
C ASN A 497 6.09 1.52 -16.05
N GLU A 498 7.42 1.37 -16.00
CA GLU A 498 8.07 0.05 -16.18
C GLU A 498 8.16 -0.76 -14.88
N ASN A 499 7.96 -0.11 -13.72
CA ASN A 499 8.12 -0.74 -12.40
C ASN A 499 6.88 -1.50 -11.97
N ALA A 500 7.02 -2.82 -11.90
CA ALA A 500 6.06 -3.76 -11.35
C ALA A 500 6.19 -3.92 -9.81
N ASN A 501 5.34 -4.77 -9.24
CA ASN A 501 5.45 -5.32 -7.89
C ASN A 501 4.88 -6.77 -7.92
N PRO A 502 5.18 -7.68 -6.98
CA PRO A 502 4.45 -8.95 -6.85
C PRO A 502 2.91 -8.77 -6.89
N PRO A 503 2.18 -9.48 -7.77
CA PRO A 503 0.74 -9.30 -7.95
C PRO A 503 -0.05 -10.12 -6.92
N THR A 504 0.23 -9.89 -5.64
CA THR A 504 -0.28 -10.68 -4.49
C THR A 504 -1.80 -10.68 -4.36
N LEU A 505 -2.52 -9.75 -5.01
CA LEU A 505 -3.98 -9.78 -5.12
C LEU A 505 -4.52 -11.10 -5.70
N PHE A 506 -3.74 -11.82 -6.52
CA PHE A 506 -4.13 -13.16 -6.99
C PHE A 506 -4.21 -14.21 -5.87
N LEU A 507 -3.51 -14.04 -4.73
CA LEU A 507 -3.71 -14.87 -3.54
C LEU A 507 -5.11 -14.67 -2.95
N VAL A 508 -5.59 -13.42 -2.94
CA VAL A 508 -6.92 -13.06 -2.43
C VAL A 508 -8.01 -13.50 -3.41
N PHE A 509 -7.74 -13.45 -4.72
CA PHE A 509 -8.66 -13.98 -5.71
C PHE A 509 -8.78 -15.51 -5.64
N GLN A 510 -7.67 -16.22 -5.41
CA GLN A 510 -7.69 -17.66 -5.10
C GLN A 510 -8.55 -17.93 -3.84
N ASP A 511 -8.24 -17.26 -2.74
CA ASP A 511 -8.97 -17.37 -1.46
C ASP A 511 -10.48 -17.10 -1.60
N LEU A 512 -10.88 -16.05 -2.34
CA LEU A 512 -12.30 -15.74 -2.59
C LEU A 512 -13.01 -16.78 -3.47
N ILE A 513 -12.29 -17.47 -4.37
CA ILE A 513 -12.83 -18.57 -5.17
C ILE A 513 -13.01 -19.82 -4.31
N GLU A 514 -12.02 -20.15 -3.49
CA GLU A 514 -12.03 -21.32 -2.61
C GLU A 514 -13.08 -21.16 -1.49
N GLN A 515 -13.26 -19.96 -0.95
CA GLN A 515 -14.38 -19.62 -0.06
C GLN A 515 -15.74 -19.78 -0.75
N LEU A 516 -15.92 -19.22 -1.95
CA LEU A 516 -17.19 -19.32 -2.69
C LEU A 516 -17.54 -20.77 -3.09
N ALA A 517 -16.54 -21.59 -3.39
CA ALA A 517 -16.71 -23.01 -3.71
C ALA A 517 -17.03 -23.88 -2.48
N SER A 518 -16.49 -23.52 -1.30
CA SER A 518 -16.73 -24.26 -0.04
C SER A 518 -18.00 -23.83 0.70
N HIS A 519 -18.40 -22.56 0.56
CA HIS A 519 -19.55 -21.97 1.23
C HIS A 519 -20.50 -21.27 0.23
N PRO A 520 -21.06 -22.00 -0.76
CA PRO A 520 -21.81 -21.41 -1.88
C PRO A 520 -23.13 -20.73 -1.47
N ASP A 521 -23.66 -21.03 -0.28
CA ASP A 521 -24.88 -20.43 0.27
C ASP A 521 -24.63 -19.19 1.15
N ASP A 522 -23.37 -18.79 1.40
CA ASP A 522 -23.08 -17.62 2.23
C ASP A 522 -23.49 -16.32 1.52
N ALA A 523 -24.40 -15.58 2.14
CA ALA A 523 -24.88 -14.28 1.70
C ALA A 523 -23.75 -13.24 1.55
N ALA A 524 -22.69 -13.31 2.38
CA ALA A 524 -21.54 -12.42 2.29
C ALA A 524 -20.65 -12.71 1.07
N LEU A 525 -20.71 -13.93 0.51
CA LEU A 525 -19.91 -14.35 -0.64
C LEU A 525 -20.65 -14.21 -1.98
N GLN A 526 -21.99 -14.15 -2.01
CA GLN A 526 -22.77 -13.96 -3.25
C GLN A 526 -22.29 -12.79 -4.15
N PRO A 527 -21.87 -11.61 -3.61
CA PRO A 527 -21.39 -10.51 -4.45
C PRO A 527 -20.05 -10.78 -5.16
N THR A 528 -19.32 -11.84 -4.80
CA THR A 528 -18.00 -12.18 -5.36
C THR A 528 -18.06 -12.51 -6.86
N LEU A 529 -19.09 -13.22 -7.34
CA LEU A 529 -19.20 -13.54 -8.77
C LEU A 529 -19.55 -12.29 -9.64
N PRO A 530 -20.51 -11.43 -9.27
CA PRO A 530 -20.70 -10.12 -9.90
C PRO A 530 -19.45 -9.22 -9.85
N PHE A 531 -18.73 -9.21 -8.73
CA PHE A 531 -17.47 -8.48 -8.57
C PHE A 531 -16.41 -8.96 -9.56
N PHE A 532 -16.14 -10.27 -9.64
CA PHE A 532 -15.22 -10.82 -10.63
C PHE A 532 -15.61 -10.46 -12.06
N ARG A 533 -16.91 -10.47 -12.40
CA ARG A 533 -17.40 -10.08 -13.74
C ARG A 533 -17.07 -8.62 -14.09
N GLN A 534 -17.13 -7.72 -13.13
CA GLN A 534 -16.75 -6.31 -13.31
C GLN A 534 -15.22 -6.12 -13.35
N LEU A 535 -14.49 -6.91 -12.57
CA LEU A 535 -13.03 -6.86 -12.43
C LEU A 535 -12.30 -7.43 -13.66
N PHE A 536 -12.85 -8.49 -14.27
CA PHE A 536 -12.16 -9.31 -15.27
C PHE A 536 -11.61 -8.55 -16.50
N PRO A 537 -12.31 -7.57 -17.11
CA PRO A 537 -11.77 -6.78 -18.21
C PRO A 537 -10.49 -6.00 -17.86
N ARG A 538 -10.32 -5.61 -16.58
CA ARG A 538 -9.11 -4.95 -16.08
C ARG A 538 -8.04 -5.98 -15.69
N LEU A 539 -8.41 -7.10 -15.09
CA LEU A 539 -7.48 -8.21 -14.82
C LEU A 539 -6.82 -8.76 -16.09
N LYS A 540 -7.58 -8.91 -17.19
CA LYS A 540 -7.05 -9.33 -18.49
C LYS A 540 -5.91 -8.41 -18.96
N THR A 541 -6.07 -7.10 -18.83
CA THR A 541 -5.03 -6.11 -19.19
C THR A 541 -3.87 -6.09 -18.19
N TRP A 542 -4.12 -6.25 -16.89
CA TRP A 542 -3.05 -6.33 -15.87
C TRP A 542 -2.15 -7.55 -16.10
N PHE A 543 -2.74 -8.71 -16.33
CA PHE A 543 -2.04 -9.96 -16.64
C PHE A 543 -1.23 -9.84 -17.93
N GLU A 544 -1.80 -9.28 -19.00
CA GLU A 544 -1.08 -9.05 -20.26
C GLU A 544 0.04 -8.01 -20.11
N TRP A 545 -0.11 -7.00 -19.25
CA TRP A 545 0.94 -6.04 -18.94
C TRP A 545 2.18 -6.70 -18.33
N TYR A 546 2.04 -7.73 -17.47
CA TYR A 546 3.21 -8.51 -17.01
C TYR A 546 3.85 -9.32 -18.15
N ASN A 547 3.04 -10.04 -18.93
CA ASN A 547 3.51 -10.90 -20.02
C ASN A 547 4.21 -10.13 -21.14
N THR A 548 3.81 -8.87 -21.37
CA THR A 548 4.47 -7.97 -22.33
C THR A 548 5.66 -7.23 -21.72
N THR A 549 5.49 -6.54 -20.60
CA THR A 549 6.52 -5.61 -20.09
C THR A 549 7.63 -6.28 -19.31
N GLN A 550 7.34 -7.34 -18.53
CA GLN A 550 8.31 -7.99 -17.63
C GLN A 550 8.94 -9.26 -18.21
N LYS A 551 8.66 -9.58 -19.48
CA LYS A 551 9.20 -10.75 -20.20
C LYS A 551 10.73 -10.88 -20.12
N GLY A 552 11.22 -12.10 -19.93
CA GLY A 552 12.64 -12.44 -19.86
C GLY A 552 13.28 -12.68 -21.24
N PRO A 553 14.59 -13.01 -21.28
CA PRO A 553 15.36 -13.23 -22.51
C PRO A 553 15.04 -14.56 -23.22
N ARG A 554 14.47 -15.55 -22.50
CA ARG A 554 14.03 -16.84 -23.07
C ARG A 554 12.50 -16.93 -23.10
N PRO A 555 11.90 -17.76 -23.99
CA PRO A 555 10.49 -18.11 -23.91
C PRO A 555 10.11 -18.52 -22.47
N ASN A 556 8.92 -18.09 -22.05
CA ASN A 556 8.31 -18.41 -20.75
C ASN A 556 9.12 -18.01 -19.50
N SER A 557 10.25 -17.31 -19.66
CA SER A 557 11.01 -16.71 -18.56
C SER A 557 10.60 -15.25 -18.33
N TYR A 558 10.83 -14.74 -17.11
CA TYR A 558 10.51 -13.37 -16.72
C TYR A 558 11.70 -12.67 -16.03
N ARG A 559 11.70 -11.33 -16.06
CA ARG A 559 12.74 -10.48 -15.48
C ARG A 559 12.16 -9.12 -15.05
N TRP A 560 12.06 -8.89 -13.74
CA TRP A 560 11.79 -7.57 -13.15
C TRP A 560 12.54 -6.42 -13.86
N ARG A 561 11.82 -5.34 -14.21
CA ARG A 561 12.44 -4.06 -14.61
C ARG A 561 12.79 -3.22 -13.36
N GLY A 562 13.33 -2.01 -13.56
CA GLY A 562 13.61 -1.09 -12.45
C GLY A 562 14.81 -1.43 -11.55
N ARG A 563 15.65 -2.41 -11.88
CA ARG A 563 16.91 -2.64 -11.14
C ARG A 563 17.88 -1.47 -11.30
N ASP A 564 18.57 -1.12 -10.22
CA ASP A 564 19.63 -0.10 -10.21
C ASP A 564 20.73 -0.43 -11.23
N LYS A 565 21.02 0.51 -12.14
CA LYS A 565 22.04 0.33 -13.19
C LYS A 565 23.44 0.79 -12.75
N ASP A 566 23.53 1.70 -11.76
CA ASP A 566 24.82 2.09 -11.20
C ASP A 566 25.31 1.04 -10.19
N THR A 567 26.24 0.20 -10.64
CA THR A 567 26.85 -0.82 -9.78
C THR A 567 27.87 -0.25 -8.80
N ASN A 568 28.37 0.98 -8.96
CA ASN A 568 29.53 1.48 -8.20
C ASN A 568 29.20 1.78 -6.73
N LEU A 569 27.94 2.11 -6.44
CA LEU A 569 27.49 2.51 -5.10
C LEU A 569 27.02 1.31 -4.26
N PHE A 570 26.36 0.35 -4.90
CA PHE A 570 25.68 -0.77 -4.23
C PHE A 570 26.49 -2.06 -4.27
N LEU A 571 26.65 -2.71 -3.12
CA LEU A 571 27.27 -4.03 -2.99
C LEU A 571 26.58 -5.08 -3.88
N ASN A 572 25.23 -5.04 -3.93
CA ASN A 572 24.41 -5.66 -4.97
C ASN A 572 23.28 -4.67 -5.35
N PRO A 573 23.06 -4.32 -6.63
CA PRO A 573 22.06 -3.30 -7.01
C PRO A 573 20.63 -3.72 -6.62
N LYS A 574 19.78 -2.78 -6.17
CA LYS A 574 18.47 -3.13 -5.58
C LYS A 574 17.47 -3.62 -6.65
N THR A 575 16.41 -4.27 -6.18
CA THR A 575 15.28 -4.76 -7.00
C THR A 575 13.95 -4.42 -6.32
N LEU A 576 13.70 -3.11 -6.12
CA LEU A 576 12.52 -2.57 -5.42
C LEU A 576 11.19 -3.08 -6.01
N THR A 577 11.19 -3.33 -7.32
CA THR A 577 10.07 -3.90 -8.09
C THR A 577 9.71 -5.34 -7.73
N SER A 578 10.51 -6.01 -6.90
CA SER A 578 10.22 -7.37 -6.41
C SER A 578 9.68 -7.42 -4.98
N GLY A 579 9.62 -6.28 -4.26
CA GLY A 579 9.31 -6.23 -2.82
C GLY A 579 10.44 -6.71 -1.90
N LEU A 580 11.41 -7.47 -2.42
CA LEU A 580 12.59 -7.95 -1.70
C LEU A 580 13.82 -7.08 -2.03
N ASP A 581 13.72 -5.78 -1.71
CA ASP A 581 14.57 -4.67 -2.16
C ASP A 581 16.07 -4.94 -2.32
N ASP A 582 16.76 -5.41 -1.28
CA ASP A 582 18.21 -5.64 -1.27
C ASP A 582 18.60 -7.12 -1.39
N TYR A 583 17.65 -8.03 -1.66
CA TYR A 583 17.94 -9.46 -1.82
C TYR A 583 18.98 -9.66 -2.94
N PRO A 584 20.06 -10.45 -2.72
CA PRO A 584 21.10 -10.60 -3.73
C PRO A 584 20.63 -11.27 -5.03
N ARG A 585 20.69 -10.52 -6.14
CA ARG A 585 20.49 -11.05 -7.50
C ARG A 585 21.79 -11.03 -8.30
N ALA A 586 21.73 -11.11 -9.63
CA ALA A 586 22.92 -10.98 -10.48
C ALA A 586 23.67 -9.68 -10.16
N SER A 587 24.97 -9.76 -9.91
CA SER A 587 25.69 -8.60 -9.35
C SER A 587 25.98 -7.51 -10.38
N HIS A 588 25.88 -7.82 -11.67
CA HIS A 588 25.95 -6.86 -12.78
C HIS A 588 24.65 -7.02 -13.60
N PRO A 589 23.64 -6.15 -13.39
CA PRO A 589 22.35 -6.28 -14.06
C PRO A 589 22.46 -6.28 -15.58
N SER A 590 21.64 -7.08 -16.26
CA SER A 590 21.69 -7.25 -17.71
C SER A 590 20.34 -7.68 -18.30
N VAL A 591 20.22 -7.66 -19.63
CA VAL A 591 19.00 -8.13 -20.30
C VAL A 591 18.81 -9.65 -20.17
N ASP A 592 19.90 -10.38 -19.90
CA ASP A 592 20.00 -11.84 -19.81
C ASP A 592 19.52 -12.43 -18.48
N GLU A 593 19.12 -11.60 -17.52
CA GLU A 593 18.66 -12.10 -16.22
C GLU A 593 17.33 -12.87 -16.35
N ARG A 594 17.15 -13.88 -15.49
CA ARG A 594 15.87 -14.58 -15.30
C ARG A 594 15.57 -14.60 -13.80
N HIS A 595 14.36 -14.21 -13.40
CA HIS A 595 13.97 -14.07 -12.00
C HIS A 595 12.91 -15.12 -11.62
N VAL A 596 13.26 -16.06 -10.74
CA VAL A 596 12.42 -17.25 -10.46
C VAL A 596 11.16 -16.90 -9.66
N ASP A 597 11.24 -15.90 -8.78
CA ASP A 597 10.11 -15.38 -8.02
C ASP A 597 9.02 -14.82 -8.94
N LEU A 598 9.39 -14.08 -9.97
CA LEU A 598 8.44 -13.56 -10.96
C LEU A 598 7.85 -14.65 -11.86
N HIS A 599 8.65 -15.66 -12.25
CA HIS A 599 8.11 -16.85 -12.94
C HIS A 599 7.00 -17.51 -12.12
N CYS A 600 7.24 -17.70 -10.82
CA CYS A 600 6.28 -18.34 -9.92
C CYS A 600 5.02 -17.48 -9.71
N TRP A 601 5.16 -16.15 -9.61
CA TRP A 601 3.99 -15.26 -9.57
C TRP A 601 3.14 -15.39 -10.83
N MET A 602 3.74 -15.49 -12.02
CA MET A 602 2.99 -15.63 -13.27
C MET A 602 2.35 -17.02 -13.44
N ALA A 603 2.98 -18.08 -12.92
CA ALA A 603 2.37 -19.41 -12.83
C ALA A 603 1.11 -19.39 -11.94
N LEU A 604 1.15 -18.76 -10.77
CA LEU A 604 -0.03 -18.56 -9.92
C LEU A 604 -1.09 -17.71 -10.63
N SER A 605 -0.71 -16.52 -11.12
CA SER A 605 -1.65 -15.57 -11.73
C SER A 605 -2.39 -16.14 -12.94
N SER A 606 -1.73 -16.97 -13.75
CA SER A 606 -2.37 -17.62 -14.91
C SER A 606 -3.39 -18.68 -14.50
N GLY A 607 -3.10 -19.47 -13.46
CA GLY A 607 -4.04 -20.45 -12.92
C GLY A 607 -5.30 -19.78 -12.35
N VAL A 608 -5.13 -18.73 -11.56
CA VAL A 608 -6.24 -17.96 -11.01
C VAL A 608 -7.01 -17.20 -12.10
N MET A 609 -6.35 -16.67 -13.13
CA MET A 609 -7.04 -16.10 -14.31
C MET A 609 -7.90 -17.13 -15.03
N ALA A 610 -7.41 -18.37 -15.20
CA ALA A 610 -8.19 -19.46 -15.78
C ALA A 610 -9.41 -19.81 -14.92
N SER A 611 -9.24 -19.89 -13.59
CA SER A 611 -10.35 -20.15 -12.65
C SER A 611 -11.42 -19.06 -12.69
N ILE A 612 -11.03 -17.77 -12.70
CA ILE A 612 -11.97 -16.64 -12.83
C ILE A 612 -12.70 -16.70 -14.17
N ALA A 613 -11.98 -16.94 -15.28
CA ALA A 613 -12.57 -17.04 -16.61
C ALA A 613 -13.60 -18.18 -16.69
N GLN A 614 -13.25 -19.36 -16.18
CA GLN A 614 -14.13 -20.53 -16.13
C GLN A 614 -15.39 -20.27 -15.30
N LEU A 615 -15.27 -19.64 -14.11
CA LEU A 615 -16.41 -19.26 -13.27
C LEU A 615 -17.34 -18.23 -13.93
N LEU A 616 -16.80 -17.36 -14.79
CA LEU A 616 -17.58 -16.35 -15.50
C LEU A 616 -18.24 -16.86 -16.79
N GLY A 617 -17.80 -18.00 -17.31
CA GLY A 617 -18.17 -18.50 -18.64
C GLY A 617 -17.43 -17.80 -19.78
N GLU A 618 -16.28 -17.18 -19.49
CA GLU A 618 -15.39 -16.58 -20.49
C GLU A 618 -14.39 -17.62 -21.01
N ASP A 619 -13.67 -17.31 -22.10
CA ASP A 619 -12.59 -18.18 -22.57
C ASP A 619 -11.44 -18.19 -21.55
N TYR A 620 -11.02 -19.41 -21.18
CA TYR A 620 -10.01 -19.71 -20.18
C TYR A 620 -8.83 -20.51 -20.76
N GLN A 621 -8.88 -20.93 -22.03
CA GLN A 621 -7.91 -21.88 -22.58
C GLN A 621 -6.49 -21.32 -22.63
N ASP A 622 -6.30 -20.07 -23.06
CA ASP A 622 -4.99 -19.43 -23.10
C ASP A 622 -4.40 -19.23 -21.69
N TYR A 623 -5.24 -18.90 -20.69
CA TYR A 623 -4.80 -18.77 -19.31
C TYR A 623 -4.42 -20.13 -18.71
N LYS A 624 -5.20 -21.18 -18.98
CA LYS A 624 -4.88 -22.54 -18.55
C LYS A 624 -3.62 -23.06 -19.24
N LEU A 625 -3.47 -22.88 -20.55
CA LEU A 625 -2.26 -23.27 -21.27
C LEU A 625 -1.02 -22.53 -20.72
N THR A 626 -1.16 -21.24 -20.39
CA THR A 626 -0.08 -20.48 -19.75
C THR A 626 0.26 -21.04 -18.37
N HIS A 627 -0.74 -21.40 -17.56
CA HIS A 627 -0.54 -22.01 -16.25
C HIS A 627 0.13 -23.38 -16.35
N ASP A 628 -0.39 -24.28 -17.19
CA ASP A 628 0.13 -25.63 -17.41
C ASP A 628 1.58 -25.59 -17.90
N VAL A 629 1.93 -24.63 -18.76
CA VAL A 629 3.30 -24.41 -19.25
C VAL A 629 4.21 -23.81 -18.16
N LEU A 630 3.76 -22.82 -17.39
CA LEU A 630 4.59 -22.19 -16.35
C LEU A 630 4.75 -23.03 -15.09
N SER A 631 3.85 -24.00 -14.85
CA SER A 631 3.91 -24.97 -13.77
C SER A 631 4.63 -26.28 -14.13
N ASP A 632 4.95 -26.50 -15.41
CA ASP A 632 5.77 -27.64 -15.82
C ASP A 632 7.12 -27.62 -15.09
N ASN A 633 7.30 -28.60 -14.20
CA ASN A 633 8.47 -28.72 -13.35
C ASN A 633 9.75 -28.96 -14.18
N ASN A 634 9.65 -29.50 -15.41
CA ASN A 634 10.78 -29.69 -16.32
C ASN A 634 11.25 -28.35 -16.91
N LEU A 635 10.32 -27.48 -17.33
CA LEU A 635 10.65 -26.15 -17.84
C LEU A 635 11.19 -25.25 -16.72
N LEU A 636 10.59 -25.33 -15.53
CA LEU A 636 11.07 -24.63 -14.34
C LEU A 636 12.50 -25.09 -13.97
N ASP A 637 12.79 -26.39 -14.05
CA ASP A 637 14.13 -26.92 -13.89
C ASP A 637 15.11 -26.34 -14.95
N GLU A 638 14.74 -26.39 -16.22
CA GLU A 638 15.57 -25.90 -17.34
C GLU A 638 15.90 -24.39 -17.22
N LEU A 639 14.95 -23.60 -16.74
CA LEU A 639 15.10 -22.16 -16.59
C LEU A 639 15.80 -21.77 -15.28
N HIS A 640 15.58 -22.49 -14.18
CA HIS A 640 15.85 -22.01 -12.82
C HIS A 640 16.51 -23.00 -11.85
N TRP A 641 16.56 -24.31 -12.12
CA TRP A 641 17.22 -25.25 -11.20
C TRP A 641 18.73 -25.32 -11.43
N SER A 642 19.50 -25.14 -10.35
CA SER A 642 20.95 -25.28 -10.40
C SER A 642 21.39 -26.61 -9.79
N GLU A 643 21.77 -27.57 -10.64
CA GLU A 643 22.33 -28.86 -10.20
C GLU A 643 23.59 -28.72 -9.34
N GLN A 644 24.37 -27.64 -9.50
CA GLN A 644 25.53 -27.34 -8.66
C GLN A 644 25.14 -26.85 -7.26
N LEU A 645 24.09 -26.05 -7.15
CA LEU A 645 23.65 -25.45 -5.87
C LEU A 645 22.59 -26.30 -5.16
N LYS A 646 21.97 -27.23 -5.87
CA LYS A 646 20.81 -28.04 -5.42
C LYS A 646 19.66 -27.17 -4.90
N ALA A 647 19.41 -26.06 -5.59
CA ALA A 647 18.37 -25.08 -5.31
C ALA A 647 17.86 -24.42 -6.60
N PHE A 648 16.65 -23.88 -6.56
CA PHE A 648 16.19 -22.92 -7.57
C PHE A 648 16.91 -21.58 -7.40
N SER A 649 17.18 -20.89 -8.50
CA SER A 649 18.00 -19.68 -8.53
C SER A 649 17.61 -18.74 -9.65
N ASP A 650 17.82 -17.44 -9.42
CA ASP A 650 17.93 -16.46 -10.50
C ASP A 650 19.13 -16.81 -11.40
N TYR A 651 19.07 -16.39 -12.66
CA TYR A 651 20.18 -16.50 -13.60
C TYR A 651 20.59 -15.10 -14.04
N GLY A 652 21.88 -14.85 -14.31
CA GLY A 652 22.34 -13.58 -14.87
C GLY A 652 23.85 -13.38 -14.81
N ASN A 653 24.31 -12.17 -15.15
CA ASN A 653 25.74 -11.85 -15.15
C ASN A 653 26.26 -11.58 -13.72
N HIS A 654 26.83 -12.60 -13.10
CA HIS A 654 27.09 -12.63 -11.67
C HIS A 654 28.55 -12.97 -11.30
N THR A 655 28.99 -12.45 -10.17
CA THR A 655 30.19 -12.84 -9.42
C THR A 655 29.99 -12.49 -7.95
N GLN A 656 30.31 -13.43 -7.04
CA GLN A 656 30.35 -13.20 -5.59
C GLN A 656 31.61 -12.43 -5.16
N ALA A 657 32.57 -12.19 -6.07
CA ALA A 657 33.85 -11.55 -5.76
C ALA A 657 33.78 -10.02 -5.63
N VAL A 658 32.74 -9.51 -4.98
CA VAL A 658 32.49 -8.07 -4.75
C VAL A 658 32.82 -7.67 -3.30
N SER A 659 32.97 -6.37 -3.03
CA SER A 659 33.01 -5.79 -1.67
C SER A 659 32.92 -4.27 -1.74
N LEU A 660 32.31 -3.61 -0.75
CA LEU A 660 32.54 -2.19 -0.52
C LEU A 660 33.97 -1.98 0.01
N GLN A 661 34.65 -0.92 -0.45
CA GLN A 661 35.98 -0.50 -0.02
C GLN A 661 36.02 1.04 0.08
N PRO A 662 36.84 1.63 0.97
CA PRO A 662 37.05 3.08 0.98
C PRO A 662 37.66 3.56 -0.35
N GLU A 663 37.13 4.66 -0.87
CA GLU A 663 37.58 5.29 -2.12
C GLU A 663 39.03 5.79 -2.00
N LYS A 664 39.87 5.42 -2.99
CA LYS A 664 41.28 5.80 -3.03
C LYS A 664 41.46 7.20 -3.62
N VAL A 665 41.21 8.22 -2.81
CA VAL A 665 41.48 9.62 -3.16
C VAL A 665 42.99 9.80 -3.40
N TYR A 666 43.39 10.18 -4.62
CA TYR A 666 44.76 10.56 -4.93
C TYR A 666 45.03 11.98 -4.43
N VAL A 667 46.09 12.15 -3.64
CA VAL A 667 46.50 13.44 -3.06
C VAL A 667 47.83 13.86 -3.71
N PRO A 668 47.86 14.97 -4.47
CA PRO A 668 49.11 15.54 -4.99
C PRO A 668 50.05 15.98 -3.87
N PRO A 669 51.38 15.86 -4.02
CA PRO A 669 52.33 16.34 -3.04
C PRO A 669 52.16 17.84 -2.74
N GLY A 670 52.03 18.20 -1.47
CA GLY A 670 52.00 19.60 -0.99
C GLY A 670 50.65 20.13 -0.49
N GLN A 671 49.54 19.41 -0.65
CA GLN A 671 48.23 19.87 -0.15
C GLN A 671 48.02 19.61 1.37
N PRO A 672 47.39 20.54 2.12
CA PRO A 672 47.16 20.39 3.55
C PRO A 672 46.03 19.39 3.85
N ARG A 673 46.22 18.54 4.87
CA ARG A 673 45.35 17.38 5.18
C ARG A 673 43.90 17.69 5.62
N HIS A 674 43.51 18.96 5.73
CA HIS A 674 42.24 19.38 6.35
C HIS A 674 41.16 19.79 5.33
N GLN A 675 41.34 19.52 4.03
CA GLN A 675 40.41 19.87 2.95
C GLN A 675 39.90 18.66 2.14
N PHE A 676 40.12 17.43 2.61
CA PHE A 676 39.67 16.23 1.88
C PHE A 676 38.17 15.95 2.10
N PRO A 677 37.45 15.49 1.06
CA PRO A 677 36.09 14.97 1.24
C PRO A 677 36.10 13.69 2.10
N VAL A 678 34.96 13.42 2.76
CA VAL A 678 34.75 12.20 3.55
C VAL A 678 34.95 10.97 2.65
N THR A 679 35.69 9.97 3.15
CA THR A 679 36.10 8.81 2.35
C THR A 679 34.92 7.87 2.06
N ARG A 680 34.29 8.04 0.90
CA ARG A 680 33.13 7.27 0.45
C ARG A 680 33.42 5.77 0.38
N LEU A 681 32.45 4.93 0.70
CA LEU A 681 32.48 3.51 0.33
C LEU A 681 32.06 3.33 -1.13
N VAL A 682 32.90 2.67 -1.92
CA VAL A 682 32.67 2.32 -3.33
C VAL A 682 32.83 0.81 -3.54
N ARG A 683 32.12 0.24 -4.51
CA ARG A 683 32.20 -1.18 -4.83
C ARG A 683 33.49 -1.51 -5.60
N SER A 684 34.20 -2.52 -5.10
CA SER A 684 35.31 -3.18 -5.77
C SER A 684 34.90 -4.56 -6.29
N VAL A 685 35.35 -4.93 -7.50
CA VAL A 685 35.07 -6.21 -8.17
C VAL A 685 36.39 -6.95 -8.42
N ARG A 686 36.61 -8.09 -7.74
CA ARG A 686 37.89 -8.84 -7.77
C ARG A 686 37.96 -9.95 -8.81
N ARG A 687 36.83 -10.35 -9.42
CA ARG A 687 36.77 -11.31 -10.54
C ARG A 687 35.69 -10.87 -11.51
N VAL A 688 36.00 -10.91 -12.80
CA VAL A 688 35.06 -10.62 -13.90
C VAL A 688 33.78 -11.47 -13.74
N PRO A 689 32.57 -10.90 -13.88
CA PRO A 689 31.33 -11.67 -13.84
C PRO A 689 31.16 -12.55 -15.08
N LYS A 690 30.33 -13.58 -14.95
CA LYS A 690 29.89 -14.42 -16.07
C LYS A 690 28.40 -14.71 -15.95
N LEU A 691 27.76 -15.08 -17.05
CA LEU A 691 26.41 -15.65 -17.04
C LEU A 691 26.44 -16.99 -16.30
N GLN A 692 25.66 -17.08 -15.22
CA GLN A 692 25.50 -18.28 -14.39
C GLN A 692 24.25 -18.16 -13.49
N PHE A 693 23.89 -19.25 -12.82
CA PHE A 693 22.94 -19.18 -11.70
C PHE A 693 23.53 -18.37 -10.54
N VAL A 694 22.69 -17.56 -9.91
CA VAL A 694 23.04 -16.70 -8.78
C VAL A 694 23.02 -17.54 -7.51
N ASN A 695 24.20 -17.77 -6.93
CA ASN A 695 24.31 -18.41 -5.62
C ASN A 695 23.92 -17.39 -4.52
N ALA A 696 22.63 -17.39 -4.19
CA ALA A 696 21.98 -16.58 -3.16
C ALA A 696 20.79 -17.34 -2.57
N LEU A 697 21.06 -18.39 -1.78
CA LEU A 697 20.03 -19.24 -1.16
C LEU A 697 19.25 -18.47 -0.10
N GLY A 698 17.93 -18.44 -0.23
CA GLY A 698 17.02 -17.66 0.63
C GLY A 698 15.59 -17.75 0.12
N TYR A 699 14.74 -16.79 0.50
CA TYR A 699 13.33 -16.74 0.10
C TYR A 699 13.12 -16.93 -1.41
N ILE A 700 13.93 -16.32 -2.27
CA ILE A 700 13.77 -16.43 -3.74
C ILE A 700 13.91 -17.89 -4.21
N SER A 701 14.85 -18.66 -3.65
CA SER A 701 15.03 -20.09 -3.95
C SER A 701 13.85 -20.97 -3.52
N LEU A 702 12.95 -20.48 -2.67
CA LEU A 702 11.78 -21.22 -2.20
C LEU A 702 10.52 -20.97 -3.03
N PHE A 703 10.46 -19.97 -3.92
CA PHE A 703 9.21 -19.55 -4.59
C PHE A 703 8.40 -20.67 -5.28
N PRO A 704 9.01 -21.64 -5.99
CA PRO A 704 8.28 -22.79 -6.53
C PRO A 704 7.52 -23.60 -5.49
N PHE A 705 8.06 -23.71 -4.28
CA PHE A 705 7.43 -24.37 -3.15
C PHE A 705 6.42 -23.45 -2.45
N LEU A 706 6.77 -22.18 -2.19
CA LEU A 706 5.92 -21.19 -1.52
C LEU A 706 4.58 -20.95 -2.24
N LEU A 707 4.58 -21.06 -3.57
CA LEU A 707 3.39 -20.90 -4.41
C LEU A 707 2.85 -22.24 -4.95
N GLN A 708 3.23 -23.37 -4.34
CA GLN A 708 2.65 -24.71 -4.58
C GLN A 708 2.75 -25.20 -6.04
N ILE A 709 3.85 -24.87 -6.73
CA ILE A 709 4.09 -25.23 -8.15
C ILE A 709 4.79 -26.59 -8.30
N LEU A 710 5.51 -27.04 -7.28
CA LEU A 710 6.22 -28.33 -7.32
C LEU A 710 5.25 -29.50 -7.15
N GLN A 711 5.40 -30.55 -7.95
CA GLN A 711 4.62 -31.77 -7.78
C GLN A 711 4.97 -32.47 -6.45
N PRO A 712 4.05 -33.20 -5.79
CA PRO A 712 4.27 -33.76 -4.43
C PRO A 712 5.38 -34.82 -4.36
N ASP A 713 5.70 -35.45 -5.49
CA ASP A 713 6.78 -36.42 -5.68
C ASP A 713 8.12 -35.79 -6.11
N SER A 714 8.13 -34.48 -6.40
CA SER A 714 9.28 -33.78 -6.95
C SER A 714 10.51 -33.88 -6.03
N PRO A 715 11.63 -34.48 -6.47
CA PRO A 715 12.81 -34.70 -5.62
C PRO A 715 13.52 -33.40 -5.19
N LYS A 716 13.08 -32.25 -5.71
CA LYS A 716 13.52 -30.92 -5.29
C LYS A 716 12.99 -30.57 -3.89
N LEU A 717 11.82 -31.09 -3.51
CA LEU A 717 11.23 -30.90 -2.18
C LEU A 717 12.14 -31.43 -1.07
N GLU A 718 12.80 -32.58 -1.27
CA GLU A 718 13.78 -33.12 -0.30
C GLU A 718 14.90 -32.12 -0.01
N HIS A 719 15.48 -31.54 -1.07
CA HIS A 719 16.56 -30.55 -0.95
C HIS A 719 16.07 -29.22 -0.34
N ILE A 720 14.87 -28.77 -0.69
CA ILE A 720 14.22 -27.59 -0.12
C ILE A 720 13.98 -27.79 1.37
N PHE A 721 13.36 -28.90 1.79
CA PHE A 721 13.07 -29.21 3.19
C PHE A 721 14.34 -29.39 4.03
N ARG A 722 15.39 -30.00 3.47
CA ARG A 722 16.71 -30.09 4.11
C ARG A 722 17.31 -28.70 4.34
N ASP A 723 17.30 -27.83 3.33
CA ASP A 723 17.95 -26.51 3.40
C ASP A 723 17.12 -25.47 4.17
N MET A 724 15.80 -25.63 4.21
CA MET A 724 14.91 -24.91 5.13
C MET A 724 15.26 -25.24 6.59
N ARG A 725 15.38 -26.53 6.93
CA ARG A 725 15.53 -27.00 8.33
C ARG A 725 16.95 -26.88 8.90
N ASP A 726 17.95 -26.62 8.05
CA ASP A 726 19.34 -26.38 8.42
C ASP A 726 19.52 -25.03 9.16
N PRO A 727 19.94 -25.01 10.44
CA PRO A 727 20.16 -23.78 11.21
C PRO A 727 21.34 -22.93 10.72
N GLY A 728 22.29 -23.54 10.00
CA GLY A 728 23.39 -22.87 9.31
C GLY A 728 22.96 -22.20 7.99
N LYS A 729 21.76 -22.52 7.50
CA LYS A 729 21.13 -21.89 6.33
C LYS A 729 19.94 -21.04 6.75
N LEU A 730 18.72 -21.58 6.73
CA LEU A 730 17.47 -20.82 6.82
C LEU A 730 16.73 -20.98 8.15
N TRP A 731 16.93 -22.05 8.92
CA TRP A 731 16.15 -22.30 10.13
C TRP A 731 16.53 -21.37 11.29
N THR A 732 15.53 -20.89 12.03
CA THR A 732 15.68 -20.21 13.31
C THR A 732 14.54 -20.62 14.26
N PRO A 733 14.71 -20.48 15.59
CA PRO A 733 13.61 -20.62 16.57
C PRO A 733 12.49 -19.56 16.45
N TYR A 734 12.53 -18.71 15.42
CA TYR A 734 11.68 -17.53 15.25
C TYR A 734 11.00 -17.48 13.86
N GLY A 735 11.29 -18.45 12.99
CA GLY A 735 10.89 -18.48 11.57
C GLY A 735 12.07 -18.67 10.60
N LEU A 736 11.80 -18.66 9.30
CA LEU A 736 12.81 -18.78 8.24
C LEU A 736 13.49 -17.44 7.93
N ARG A 737 14.82 -17.46 7.78
CA ARG A 737 15.62 -16.32 7.30
C ARG A 737 15.29 -15.92 5.87
N SER A 738 15.31 -14.62 5.60
CA SER A 738 15.27 -14.08 4.24
C SER A 738 16.43 -14.54 3.36
N LEU A 739 17.64 -14.64 3.93
CA LEU A 739 18.84 -15.12 3.24
C LEU A 739 19.60 -16.11 4.13
N SER A 740 20.17 -17.14 3.51
CA SER A 740 20.98 -18.16 4.17
C SER A 740 22.13 -17.54 4.97
N LYS A 741 22.31 -18.01 6.21
CA LYS A 741 23.42 -17.60 7.09
C LYS A 741 24.81 -18.01 6.56
N ALA A 742 24.86 -18.93 5.59
CA ALA A 742 26.05 -19.29 4.84
C ALA A 742 26.35 -18.37 3.64
N ASP A 743 25.47 -17.43 3.29
CA ASP A 743 25.68 -16.54 2.14
C ASP A 743 26.70 -15.43 2.44
N PRO A 744 27.64 -15.09 1.51
CA PRO A 744 28.60 -14.00 1.70
C PRO A 744 27.98 -12.62 2.00
N LEU A 745 26.72 -12.40 1.62
CA LEU A 745 25.96 -11.16 1.78
C LEU A 745 24.99 -11.18 2.97
N TYR A 746 24.94 -12.27 3.74
CA TYR A 746 24.21 -12.33 5.01
C TYR A 746 24.66 -11.20 5.96
N MET A 747 23.67 -10.44 6.44
CA MET A 747 23.81 -9.24 7.27
C MET A 747 24.79 -8.18 6.73
N LYS A 748 25.02 -8.13 5.39
CA LYS A 748 25.85 -7.08 4.77
C LYS A 748 25.00 -5.90 4.33
N ARG A 749 25.31 -4.72 4.90
CA ARG A 749 24.82 -3.40 4.42
C ARG A 749 25.09 -3.24 2.92
N ASN A 750 24.18 -2.59 2.20
CA ASN A 750 24.27 -2.47 0.74
C ASN A 750 25.07 -1.25 0.28
N THR A 751 25.06 -0.18 1.08
CA THR A 751 25.87 1.04 0.97
C THR A 751 26.44 1.36 2.35
N GLU A 752 26.91 2.59 2.58
CA GLU A 752 27.25 3.05 3.93
C GLU A 752 26.01 3.14 4.85
N HIS A 753 24.86 3.55 4.30
CA HIS A 753 23.64 3.86 5.06
C HIS A 753 22.54 2.78 4.92
N ASP A 754 22.50 2.02 3.82
CA ASP A 754 21.54 0.92 3.63
C ASP A 754 21.89 -0.27 4.52
N ALA A 755 21.26 -0.37 5.69
CA ALA A 755 21.29 -1.57 6.54
C ALA A 755 20.75 -2.82 5.80
N PRO A 756 21.18 -4.04 6.16
CA PRO A 756 20.63 -5.28 5.58
C PRO A 756 19.14 -5.42 5.91
N TYR A 757 18.33 -5.77 4.91
CA TYR A 757 16.86 -5.80 5.02
C TYR A 757 16.33 -7.23 4.73
N TRP A 758 16.43 -7.68 3.48
CA TRP A 758 16.12 -9.04 3.01
C TRP A 758 17.37 -9.94 2.99
N ARG A 759 18.29 -9.74 3.94
CA ARG A 759 19.63 -10.36 4.00
C ARG A 759 19.89 -11.17 5.28
N GLY A 760 18.86 -11.78 5.86
CA GLY A 760 18.97 -12.56 7.08
C GLY A 760 17.73 -12.50 7.99
N PRO A 761 17.14 -11.32 8.26
CA PRO A 761 15.95 -11.19 9.10
C PRO A 761 14.76 -12.05 8.63
N VAL A 762 13.84 -12.32 9.55
CA VAL A 762 12.63 -13.13 9.36
C VAL A 762 11.45 -12.20 9.06
N TRP A 763 10.70 -12.49 7.99
CA TRP A 763 9.56 -11.69 7.51
C TRP A 763 8.29 -12.54 7.43
N ILE A 764 7.17 -12.01 7.94
CA ILE A 764 5.97 -12.83 8.19
C ILE A 764 5.17 -13.15 6.92
N ASN A 765 5.17 -12.27 5.89
CA ASN A 765 4.56 -12.55 4.58
C ASN A 765 5.10 -13.82 3.91
N ILE A 766 6.43 -13.96 3.80
CA ILE A 766 7.04 -15.13 3.16
C ILE A 766 6.98 -16.36 4.09
N ASN A 767 7.06 -16.16 5.41
CA ASN A 767 6.86 -17.25 6.38
C ASN A 767 5.42 -17.79 6.38
N TYR A 768 4.40 -16.94 6.19
CA TYR A 768 3.02 -17.38 5.98
C TYR A 768 2.90 -18.27 4.75
N LEU A 769 3.47 -17.84 3.60
CA LEU A 769 3.49 -18.67 2.38
C LEU A 769 4.23 -20.00 2.60
N ALA A 770 5.30 -20.01 3.40
CA ALA A 770 6.01 -21.24 3.77
C ALA A 770 5.16 -22.17 4.63
N VAL A 771 4.48 -21.66 5.66
CA VAL A 771 3.58 -22.44 6.53
C VAL A 771 2.38 -22.97 5.73
N ARG A 772 1.76 -22.15 4.87
CA ARG A 772 0.71 -22.55 3.92
C ARG A 772 1.18 -23.66 2.97
N ALA A 773 2.38 -23.54 2.42
CA ALA A 773 2.93 -24.55 1.54
C ALA A 773 3.21 -25.85 2.30
N LEU A 774 3.84 -25.81 3.48
CA LEU A 774 4.04 -27.00 4.32
C LEU A 774 2.70 -27.68 4.68
N HIS A 775 1.67 -26.91 5.03
CA HIS A 775 0.32 -27.41 5.27
C HIS A 775 -0.31 -28.08 4.05
N HIS A 776 -0.11 -27.54 2.84
CA HIS A 776 -0.57 -28.16 1.60
C HIS A 776 0.15 -29.50 1.35
N TYR A 777 1.48 -29.52 1.37
CA TYR A 777 2.26 -30.73 1.15
C TYR A 777 2.13 -31.78 2.28
N SER A 778 1.61 -31.43 3.46
CA SER A 778 1.26 -32.40 4.51
C SER A 778 -0.13 -33.03 4.35
N ASN A 779 -1.02 -32.44 3.56
CA ASN A 779 -2.41 -32.87 3.38
C ASN A 779 -2.68 -33.54 2.01
N ILE A 780 -1.64 -33.78 1.21
CA ILE A 780 -1.71 -34.46 -0.09
C ILE A 780 -0.75 -35.66 -0.11
N GLU A 781 -1.11 -36.68 -0.88
CA GLU A 781 -0.29 -37.90 -1.01
C GLU A 781 1.05 -37.59 -1.70
N GLY A 782 2.16 -38.00 -1.08
CA GLY A 782 3.49 -37.87 -1.67
C GLY A 782 4.61 -38.33 -0.73
N PRO A 783 5.80 -38.67 -1.26
CA PRO A 783 6.93 -39.22 -0.49
C PRO A 783 7.52 -38.28 0.57
N TYR A 784 7.08 -37.01 0.63
CA TYR A 784 7.54 -36.02 1.60
C TYR A 784 6.45 -35.56 2.58
N GLN A 785 5.26 -36.17 2.58
CA GLN A 785 4.10 -35.73 3.35
C GLN A 785 4.37 -35.61 4.85
N GLU A 786 4.91 -36.67 5.48
CA GLU A 786 5.28 -36.67 6.92
C GLU A 786 6.34 -35.60 7.24
N LYS A 787 7.28 -35.37 6.33
CA LYS A 787 8.36 -34.38 6.48
C LYS A 787 7.81 -32.95 6.37
N ALA A 788 6.83 -32.73 5.49
CA ALA A 788 6.10 -31.46 5.41
C ALA A 788 5.29 -31.21 6.68
N ALA A 789 4.61 -32.22 7.23
CA ALA A 789 3.85 -32.13 8.48
C ALA A 789 4.72 -31.77 9.69
N ALA A 790 5.86 -32.45 9.86
CA ALA A 790 6.80 -32.18 10.94
C ALA A 790 7.40 -30.76 10.86
N LEU A 791 7.67 -30.27 9.64
CA LEU A 791 8.15 -28.90 9.41
C LEU A 791 7.05 -27.86 9.61
N TYR A 792 5.81 -28.17 9.23
CA TYR A 792 4.65 -27.29 9.39
C TYR A 792 4.47 -26.89 10.85
N GLU A 793 4.35 -27.88 11.74
CA GLU A 793 4.10 -27.62 13.16
C GLU A 793 5.25 -26.87 13.83
N GLU A 794 6.51 -27.26 13.59
CA GLU A 794 7.65 -26.58 14.21
C GLU A 794 7.80 -25.15 13.69
N LEU A 795 7.63 -24.90 12.37
CA LEU A 795 7.74 -23.56 11.80
C LEU A 795 6.62 -22.64 12.29
N ARG A 796 5.36 -23.11 12.21
CA ARG A 796 4.17 -22.41 12.68
C ARG A 796 4.32 -22.03 14.15
N THR A 797 4.69 -22.99 15.00
CA THR A 797 4.90 -22.79 16.44
C THR A 797 5.99 -21.76 16.73
N ASN A 798 7.14 -21.84 16.05
CA ASN A 798 8.25 -20.90 16.21
C ASN A 798 7.84 -19.46 15.85
N ILE A 799 7.09 -19.27 14.76
CA ILE A 799 6.62 -17.93 14.34
C ILE A 799 5.61 -17.37 15.33
N ILE A 800 4.55 -18.11 15.66
CA ILE A 800 3.48 -17.66 16.57
C ILE A 800 4.08 -17.27 17.93
N ASN A 801 4.91 -18.14 18.51
CA ASN A 801 5.57 -17.88 19.78
C ASN A 801 6.45 -16.63 19.73
N ASN A 802 7.22 -16.42 18.66
CA ASN A 802 8.09 -15.25 18.58
C ASN A 802 7.33 -13.94 18.39
N VAL A 803 6.34 -13.90 17.50
CA VAL A 803 5.53 -12.70 17.24
C VAL A 803 4.72 -12.33 18.50
N PHE A 804 4.09 -13.32 19.15
CA PHE A 804 3.38 -13.12 20.42
C PHE A 804 4.31 -12.63 21.52
N ARG A 805 5.50 -13.24 21.68
CA ARG A 805 6.51 -12.82 22.65
C ARG A 805 6.93 -11.37 22.45
N GLN A 806 7.22 -10.96 21.21
CA GLN A 806 7.62 -9.57 20.94
C GLN A 806 6.47 -8.58 21.16
N TYR A 807 5.23 -8.94 20.83
CA TYR A 807 4.06 -8.13 21.20
C TYR A 807 3.91 -7.99 22.73
N ALA A 808 4.12 -9.06 23.48
CA ALA A 808 4.06 -9.04 24.94
C ALA A 808 5.22 -8.25 25.59
N GLU A 809 6.43 -8.34 25.04
CA GLU A 809 7.64 -7.65 25.51
C GLU A 809 7.64 -6.14 25.15
N THR A 810 7.19 -5.77 23.96
CA THR A 810 7.34 -4.38 23.44
C THR A 810 6.02 -3.65 23.16
N GLY A 811 4.86 -4.29 23.34
CA GLY A 811 3.55 -3.72 23.04
C GLY A 811 3.22 -3.55 21.54
N TYR A 812 4.08 -4.01 20.63
CA TYR A 812 3.98 -3.78 19.19
C TYR A 812 4.17 -5.05 18.36
N ILE A 813 3.54 -5.09 17.19
CA ILE A 813 3.85 -6.02 16.10
C ILE A 813 4.81 -5.30 15.14
N TRP A 814 5.79 -6.05 14.60
CA TRP A 814 6.93 -5.50 13.87
C TRP A 814 6.97 -6.00 12.43
N GLU A 815 7.61 -5.20 11.58
CA GLU A 815 7.80 -5.44 10.14
C GLU A 815 8.57 -6.74 9.85
N GLN A 816 9.66 -6.93 10.60
CA GLN A 816 10.59 -8.05 10.50
C GLN A 816 11.17 -8.39 11.89
N TYR A 817 11.77 -9.58 12.01
CA TYR A 817 12.29 -10.10 13.27
C TYR A 817 13.74 -10.56 13.12
N ASN A 818 14.55 -10.33 14.15
CA ASN A 818 15.96 -10.67 14.16
C ASN A 818 16.17 -12.19 14.16
N ASP A 819 16.91 -12.70 13.18
CA ASP A 819 17.13 -14.14 12.98
C ASP A 819 17.85 -14.88 14.13
N SER A 820 18.57 -14.11 14.96
CA SER A 820 19.48 -14.63 15.98
C SER A 820 18.96 -14.45 17.42
N THR A 821 17.97 -13.57 17.62
CA THR A 821 17.39 -13.26 18.94
C THR A 821 15.85 -13.27 18.96
N GLY A 822 15.21 -13.27 17.79
CA GLY A 822 13.78 -13.10 17.60
C GLY A 822 13.26 -11.68 17.84
N LYS A 823 14.14 -10.73 18.22
CA LYS A 823 13.73 -9.36 18.55
C LYS A 823 13.08 -8.66 17.36
N GLY A 824 11.98 -7.92 17.59
CA GLY A 824 11.36 -7.07 16.57
C GLY A 824 12.32 -6.01 16.02
N GLN A 825 12.27 -5.78 14.71
CA GLN A 825 13.10 -4.80 13.99
C GLN A 825 12.27 -4.05 12.93
N GLY A 826 12.76 -2.88 12.52
CA GLY A 826 12.12 -2.08 11.47
C GLY A 826 10.91 -1.28 11.94
N SER A 827 9.95 -1.10 11.04
CA SER A 827 8.74 -0.32 11.29
C SER A 827 7.83 -0.95 12.35
N HIS A 828 7.18 -0.11 13.16
CA HIS A 828 6.14 -0.49 14.13
C HIS A 828 5.18 0.68 14.42
N PRO A 829 3.90 0.44 14.75
CA PRO A 829 3.20 -0.85 14.65
C PRO A 829 3.02 -1.26 13.19
N PHE A 830 3.57 -2.43 12.83
CA PHE A 830 3.44 -2.99 11.49
C PHE A 830 2.37 -4.09 11.55
N THR A 831 1.14 -3.68 11.32
CA THR A 831 -0.04 -4.55 11.38
C THR A 831 -0.62 -4.83 10.00
N GLY A 832 0.20 -4.64 8.97
CA GLY A 832 0.06 -5.27 7.66
C GLY A 832 0.33 -6.79 7.72
N TRP A 833 1.19 -7.33 6.86
CA TRP A 833 1.40 -8.79 6.75
C TRP A 833 1.75 -9.51 8.06
N SER A 834 2.32 -8.84 9.07
CA SER A 834 2.66 -9.50 10.35
C SER A 834 1.42 -9.94 11.14
N SER A 835 0.25 -9.38 10.83
CA SER A 835 -1.05 -9.83 11.31
C SER A 835 -1.49 -11.18 10.74
N LEU A 836 -0.87 -11.68 9.65
CA LEU A 836 -1.09 -13.06 9.14
C LEU A 836 -0.74 -14.14 10.18
N THR A 837 -0.06 -13.78 11.27
CA THR A 837 0.05 -14.63 12.47
C THR A 837 -1.32 -15.08 12.99
N VAL A 838 -2.38 -14.28 12.84
CA VAL A 838 -3.76 -14.68 13.19
C VAL A 838 -4.25 -15.83 12.32
N LEU A 839 -3.98 -15.80 11.01
CA LEU A 839 -4.29 -16.90 10.09
C LEU A 839 -3.48 -18.15 10.40
N MET A 840 -2.20 -18.01 10.75
CA MET A 840 -1.37 -19.14 11.21
C MET A 840 -1.85 -19.73 12.55
N MET A 841 -2.43 -18.93 13.45
CA MET A 841 -3.08 -19.44 14.66
C MET A 841 -4.36 -20.20 14.31
N ALA A 842 -5.22 -19.64 13.46
CA ALA A 842 -6.50 -20.22 13.04
C ALA A 842 -6.37 -21.40 12.05
N GLU A 843 -5.21 -21.58 11.43
CA GLU A 843 -4.93 -22.63 10.43
C GLU A 843 -5.79 -22.47 9.16
N GLN A 844 -5.91 -21.22 8.72
CA GLN A 844 -6.61 -20.81 7.51
C GLN A 844 -5.56 -20.22 6.56
N TYR A 845 -5.47 -20.72 5.31
CA TYR A 845 -4.26 -20.57 4.48
C TYR A 845 -4.55 -20.16 3.03
#